data_AF-A0A673YR40-F1
#
_entry.id   AF-A0A673YR40-F1
#
_cell.length_a   1.000
_cell.length_b   1.000
_cell.length_c   1.000
_cell.angle_alpha   90.00
_cell.angle_beta   90.00
_cell.angle_gamma   90.00
#
_symmetry.space_group_name_H-M   'P 1'
#
loop_
_entity.id
_entity.type
_entity.pdbx_description
1 polymer ?
#
loop_
_entity_poly.entity_id
_entity_poly.type
_entity_poly.pdbx_seq_one_letter_code
_entity_poly.pdbx_strand_id
1 'polypeptide(L)'
;ALKDRCTHSPGDVAGKAKRRHLNSEECREISRRPEGSQPLTQPHSVTRRHSNSDTNRGLYPRTPTKRKRDARDDKQQQGITKFFPVISVVKVFSPQKAAMSQGSGSIKTEGLNGELIPKNETIEEEEEGLTTDMFGDDKEFERCWSDPAFMNHHEEEVEALPDAFYGLLGSSRGLAHPQGHVDDLPEEVLMLVLSLLPAEDLYCNVSLVCQRWRNIVTQSLFVPWKKLYYRYTKKEINAVKEINAILETHRIIKDDQESILHIVEFMAQYKPSQKVKPEAVLQSVRTHRLFPQAEACIKRRLPKLEGIEGGPNPWAAMALMLVLCDGVGDVLDLVVCLRGCLPSASAITEYLSAMATMLLAMRRNDINISNRWHYNIFYVLHLMENALPTLITNQTQVQVTHEQQQILNHDIHRDHVVKIMAFAGTGKTTTLIRYAQQRPHQHFLYMAFNKSVATQAQRCFPSNVDCRTVHSMAFGAVGKRSLKKLTSNVKPFSVAWVLPKGSGGFVNAKVVTLTLNAYMASADTHITPNHVPNKYKNTHGQVTMPDRNAKRMFARDAQRIWDKMAALEETREYAHHMTHDGYLKLWQLQRPTLDKYDVIFIDEAQDCTPAIMDIMLPQHCGKILVGDPHQQIYTFRGAVNALNLVEHTHLYYLTQSFRFGSEIAYIGATILQVCKKVKKILVGGKQDGCVRGKAVDSLRLLTTGLSPGRGKIAVLSRSNLSVFDQAVRLTDANPHCRLHIIGGVENFGLKRIMDIWVLMQPENNRSRGEWRIKDSFIRRFTQHSLGGYFGLKSYAKKTEDRELEGKLSMVEKYNSRIPELVERLYGCTEREAQHADFILGTVHKSKGLEFDTVVITDDFAKVPCAAHNLPRLSSDIPDDEWNLLYVAVTRAKSSLVITKNITNILTLAGEYFLRTELTSALLTKGQPPCCSVRECHNHIMPDWPLAMCKLPLQYMDSADDGGPMCGACVLQRIGPTASLLASPELLKVLPVTEEHLNLPINYALLMALF
;
A
#
# COMPACT_ATOMS: atom_id res chain seq x y z
N ALA A 1 68.32 55.61 -23.67
CA ALA A 1 68.91 56.55 -22.71
C ALA A 1 68.08 56.54 -21.44
N LEU A 2 68.74 56.43 -20.28
CA LEU A 2 68.16 56.49 -18.94
C LEU A 2 67.31 57.76 -18.75
N LYS A 3 66.21 57.68 -18.00
CA LYS A 3 66.17 58.15 -16.60
C LYS A 3 64.77 58.13 -15.99
N ASP A 4 64.77 57.59 -14.78
CA ASP A 4 63.81 57.72 -13.68
C ASP A 4 63.22 59.14 -13.49
N ARG A 5 61.97 59.23 -13.02
CA ARG A 5 61.68 59.41 -11.59
C ARG A 5 60.18 59.36 -11.24
N CYS A 6 59.94 58.69 -10.11
CA CYS A 6 58.71 58.52 -9.34
C CYS A 6 58.00 59.84 -8.98
N THR A 7 56.67 59.81 -8.78
CA THR A 7 56.03 59.65 -7.44
C THR A 7 54.49 59.62 -7.51
N HIS A 8 53.94 58.60 -6.83
CA HIS A 8 52.65 58.46 -6.14
C HIS A 8 51.28 58.40 -6.87
N SER A 9 50.55 57.36 -6.44
CA SER A 9 49.30 56.67 -6.83
C SER A 9 48.08 57.11 -5.99
N PRO A 10 46.87 56.47 -6.01
CA PRO A 10 46.28 55.43 -6.89
C PRO A 10 44.81 55.72 -7.36
N GLY A 11 44.28 54.94 -8.30
CA GLY A 11 42.83 54.86 -8.58
C GLY A 11 42.45 53.88 -9.71
N ASP A 12 41.93 52.72 -9.33
CA ASP A 12 41.10 51.74 -10.07
C ASP A 12 41.56 51.12 -11.40
N VAL A 13 41.92 49.83 -11.36
CA VAL A 13 41.75 48.91 -12.51
C VAL A 13 41.27 47.52 -12.04
N ALA A 14 40.18 47.08 -12.66
CA ALA A 14 39.54 45.78 -12.50
C ALA A 14 40.49 44.58 -12.75
N GLY A 15 40.58 43.68 -11.78
CA GLY A 15 41.31 42.42 -11.88
C GLY A 15 40.46 41.31 -12.50
N LYS A 16 40.81 40.86 -13.71
CA LYS A 16 40.35 39.58 -14.26
C LYS A 16 40.98 38.44 -13.45
N ALA A 17 40.18 37.67 -12.73
CA ALA A 17 40.64 36.46 -12.03
C ALA A 17 41.06 35.38 -13.05
N LYS A 18 42.32 34.95 -12.99
CA LYS A 18 42.81 33.79 -13.76
C LYS A 18 42.24 32.50 -13.13
N ARG A 19 41.51 31.71 -13.93
CA ARG A 19 41.04 30.36 -13.57
C ARG A 19 42.26 29.44 -13.39
N ARG A 20 42.42 28.86 -12.19
CA ARG A 20 43.46 27.85 -11.87
C ARG A 20 42.83 26.46 -12.02
N HIS A 21 43.45 25.59 -12.80
CA HIS A 21 43.10 24.17 -12.84
C HIS A 21 43.67 23.46 -11.61
N LEU A 22 42.81 22.77 -10.87
CA LEU A 22 43.19 21.96 -9.71
C LEU A 22 43.61 20.56 -10.17
N ASN A 23 44.64 20.01 -9.53
CA ASN A 23 45.07 18.63 -9.78
C ASN A 23 44.26 17.62 -8.93
N SER A 24 44.43 16.33 -9.22
CA SER A 24 43.72 15.22 -8.55
C SER A 24 43.88 15.20 -7.02
N GLU A 25 45.07 15.56 -6.52
CA GLU A 25 45.36 15.59 -5.09
C GLU A 25 44.69 16.79 -4.41
N GLU A 26 44.75 17.97 -5.04
CA GLU A 26 44.08 19.20 -4.58
C GLU A 26 42.55 19.02 -4.53
N CYS A 27 41.96 18.35 -5.54
CA CYS A 27 40.53 18.01 -5.54
C CYS A 27 40.15 17.03 -4.41
N ARG A 28 40.99 16.02 -4.12
CA ARG A 28 40.79 15.11 -2.98
C ARG A 28 40.89 15.83 -1.65
N GLU A 29 41.80 16.80 -1.54
CA GLU A 29 42.00 17.56 -0.31
C GLU A 29 40.81 18.49 -0.03
N ILE A 30 40.29 19.16 -1.07
CA ILE A 30 39.10 20.02 -0.97
C ILE A 30 37.84 19.20 -0.65
N SER A 31 37.70 18.01 -1.26
CA SER A 31 36.60 17.07 -0.98
C SER A 31 36.56 16.60 0.49
N ARG A 32 37.71 16.61 1.19
CA ARG A 32 37.80 16.21 2.60
C ARG A 32 37.59 17.36 3.58
N ARG A 33 37.51 18.62 3.10
CA ARG A 33 37.29 19.80 3.95
C ARG A 33 35.79 20.11 4.07
N PRO A 34 35.29 20.54 5.25
CA PRO A 34 33.89 20.91 5.44
C PRO A 34 33.43 21.98 4.44
N GLU A 35 34.31 22.95 4.15
CA GLU A 35 34.07 24.09 3.27
C GLU A 35 33.89 23.70 1.78
N GLY A 36 34.48 22.58 1.34
CA GLY A 36 34.35 22.08 -0.04
C GLY A 36 33.24 21.04 -0.22
N SER A 37 32.79 20.40 0.87
CA SER A 37 31.82 19.30 0.87
C SER A 37 30.39 19.73 1.20
N GLN A 38 30.21 20.77 2.03
CA GLN A 38 28.90 21.30 2.42
C GLN A 38 28.10 21.94 1.28
N PRO A 39 28.69 22.76 0.37
CA PRO A 39 27.91 23.41 -0.69
C PRO A 39 27.29 22.45 -1.71
N LEU A 40 27.90 21.28 -1.88
CA LEU A 40 27.45 20.23 -2.80
C LEU A 40 26.37 19.33 -2.19
N THR A 41 26.13 19.41 -0.87
CA THR A 41 25.21 18.51 -0.16
C THR A 41 24.07 19.22 0.57
N GLN A 42 24.23 20.48 0.97
CA GLN A 42 23.20 21.27 1.65
C GLN A 42 23.31 22.77 1.30
N PRO A 43 22.61 23.27 0.28
CA PRO A 43 22.75 24.66 -0.16
C PRO A 43 22.12 25.71 0.78
N HIS A 44 21.42 25.33 1.85
CA HIS A 44 20.56 26.25 2.62
C HIS A 44 21.05 26.65 4.03
N SER A 45 22.23 26.19 4.50
CA SER A 45 22.65 26.42 5.90
C SER A 45 23.77 27.45 6.05
N VAL A 46 23.54 28.71 5.65
CA VAL A 46 24.43 29.84 6.04
C VAL A 46 23.62 31.09 6.37
N THR A 47 23.48 31.38 7.68
CA THR A 47 22.86 32.59 8.22
C THR A 47 23.79 33.82 8.09
N ARG A 48 23.32 34.91 7.48
CA ARG A 48 23.92 36.27 7.64
C ARG A 48 22.89 37.41 7.56
N ARG A 49 23.16 38.44 8.37
CA ARG A 49 22.31 39.57 8.81
C ARG A 49 22.00 40.64 7.75
N HIS A 50 20.89 41.33 8.01
CA HIS A 50 20.20 42.45 7.36
C HIS A 50 20.98 43.46 6.49
N SER A 51 20.32 43.89 5.41
CA SER A 51 20.34 45.28 4.93
C SER A 51 18.99 45.67 4.29
N ASN A 52 18.46 46.84 4.65
CA ASN A 52 17.18 47.41 4.23
C ASN A 52 17.30 48.16 2.89
N SER A 53 16.74 47.63 1.80
CA SER A 53 16.25 48.45 0.66
C SER A 53 15.39 47.61 -0.29
N ASP A 54 14.22 48.12 -0.62
CA ASP A 54 13.20 47.52 -1.51
C ASP A 54 13.63 47.56 -2.99
N THR A 55 13.88 46.40 -3.61
CA THR A 55 14.39 46.26 -4.99
C THR A 55 13.32 45.87 -6.03
N ASN A 56 12.04 45.82 -5.67
CA ASN A 56 10.98 45.24 -6.52
C ASN A 56 10.26 46.20 -7.49
N ARG A 57 10.84 47.36 -7.83
CA ARG A 57 10.17 48.36 -8.68
C ARG A 57 10.14 48.06 -10.20
N GLY A 58 10.62 46.88 -10.65
CA GLY A 58 10.84 46.61 -12.08
C GLY A 58 10.22 45.34 -12.70
N LEU A 59 9.51 44.49 -11.94
CA LEU A 59 9.21 43.11 -12.37
C LEU A 59 7.73 42.75 -12.57
N TYR A 60 6.85 43.71 -12.87
CA TYR A 60 5.49 43.39 -13.33
C TYR A 60 5.38 43.40 -14.86
N PRO A 61 5.02 42.28 -15.51
CA PRO A 61 4.76 42.27 -16.95
C PRO A 61 3.51 43.10 -17.29
N ARG A 62 3.69 44.12 -18.14
CA ARG A 62 2.60 44.91 -18.73
C ARG A 62 1.87 44.10 -19.81
N THR A 63 0.54 44.02 -19.70
CA THR A 63 -0.36 43.49 -20.74
C THR A 63 -0.29 44.32 -22.03
N PRO A 64 -0.15 43.73 -23.24
CA PRO A 64 -0.23 44.48 -24.49
C PRO A 64 -1.69 44.76 -24.86
N THR A 65 -2.01 46.05 -24.99
CA THR A 65 -3.25 46.56 -25.57
C THR A 65 -3.26 46.44 -27.11
N LYS A 66 -4.48 46.27 -27.64
CA LYS A 66 -4.85 46.15 -29.05
C LYS A 66 -4.17 47.15 -30.00
N ARG A 67 -3.66 46.67 -31.15
CA ARG A 67 -3.60 47.42 -32.42
C ARG A 67 -4.05 46.55 -33.60
N LYS A 68 -4.75 47.20 -34.55
CA LYS A 68 -5.48 46.66 -35.71
C LYS A 68 -4.57 46.33 -36.91
N ARG A 69 -4.99 45.29 -37.66
CA ARG A 69 -4.92 45.01 -39.13
C ARG A 69 -3.62 45.28 -39.90
N ASP A 70 -3.12 44.28 -40.63
CA ASP A 70 -3.40 44.12 -42.07
C ASP A 70 -3.02 42.72 -42.60
N ALA A 71 -3.67 42.33 -43.69
CA ALA A 71 -3.66 41.01 -44.32
C ALA A 71 -2.56 40.87 -45.38
N ARG A 72 -1.92 39.68 -45.46
CA ARG A 72 -1.81 38.82 -46.66
C ARG A 72 -0.85 37.63 -46.45
N ASP A 73 -1.30 36.53 -47.03
CA ASP A 73 -0.60 35.34 -47.54
C ASP A 73 -0.20 34.16 -46.63
N ASP A 74 -0.94 33.09 -46.89
CA ASP A 74 -0.88 31.68 -46.55
C ASP A 74 0.52 31.03 -46.44
N LYS A 75 0.68 30.24 -45.37
CA LYS A 75 1.11 28.83 -45.45
C LYS A 75 0.66 28.08 -44.18
N GLN A 76 -0.12 27.02 -44.39
CA GLN A 76 -0.81 26.20 -43.39
C GLN A 76 0.13 25.51 -42.39
N GLN A 77 -0.19 25.62 -41.09
CA GLN A 77 0.20 24.65 -40.06
C GLN A 77 -1.10 24.07 -39.47
N GLN A 78 -1.30 22.76 -39.66
CA GLN A 78 -2.50 22.05 -39.21
C GLN A 78 -2.44 21.77 -37.70
N GLY A 79 -3.50 22.15 -36.99
CA GLY A 79 -3.67 21.97 -35.55
C GLY A 79 -4.11 20.56 -35.13
N ILE A 80 -3.72 20.22 -33.90
CA ILE A 80 -3.81 18.91 -33.20
C ILE A 80 -5.24 18.43 -32.85
N THR A 81 -6.30 18.97 -33.46
CA THR A 81 -7.69 18.60 -33.12
C THR A 81 -8.25 17.39 -33.88
N LYS A 82 -7.42 16.48 -34.39
CA LYS A 82 -7.84 15.25 -35.07
C LYS A 82 -7.22 13.98 -34.48
N PHE A 83 -7.37 13.75 -33.18
CA PHE A 83 -7.06 12.43 -32.60
C PHE A 83 -8.19 11.73 -31.84
N PHE A 84 -9.31 12.37 -31.50
CA PHE A 84 -10.45 11.64 -30.91
C PHE A 84 -11.81 12.27 -31.26
N PRO A 85 -12.79 11.47 -31.74
CA PRO A 85 -14.15 11.94 -32.01
C PRO A 85 -14.94 12.12 -30.71
N VAL A 86 -15.47 13.34 -30.53
CA VAL A 86 -16.41 13.73 -29.47
C VAL A 86 -17.84 13.40 -29.91
N ILE A 87 -18.57 12.60 -29.14
CA ILE A 87 -20.02 12.43 -29.31
C ILE A 87 -20.74 13.16 -28.16
N SER A 88 -21.22 14.36 -28.53
CA SER A 88 -22.41 15.10 -28.10
C SER A 88 -22.79 15.21 -26.61
N VAL A 89 -22.56 16.43 -26.13
CA VAL A 89 -23.17 17.16 -25.02
C VAL A 89 -24.65 17.48 -25.32
N VAL A 90 -25.55 17.27 -24.34
CA VAL A 90 -26.89 17.90 -24.32
C VAL A 90 -26.78 19.22 -23.56
N LYS A 91 -27.11 20.32 -24.26
CA LYS A 91 -27.07 21.70 -23.77
C LYS A 91 -28.22 21.99 -22.81
N VAL A 92 -27.87 22.63 -21.70
CA VAL A 92 -28.76 23.32 -20.77
C VAL A 92 -29.20 24.65 -21.40
N PHE A 93 -30.51 24.91 -21.46
CA PHE A 93 -31.07 26.23 -21.73
C PHE A 93 -31.50 26.88 -20.41
N SER A 94 -31.02 28.10 -20.17
CA SER A 94 -31.65 29.06 -19.26
C SER A 94 -32.68 29.89 -20.04
N PRO A 95 -33.76 30.36 -19.39
CA PRO A 95 -34.09 31.77 -19.55
C PRO A 95 -34.56 32.51 -18.28
N GLN A 96 -34.07 33.74 -18.23
CA GLN A 96 -34.54 35.02 -17.68
C GLN A 96 -35.89 35.18 -16.92
N LYS A 97 -35.77 36.04 -15.89
CA LYS A 97 -36.71 37.01 -15.28
C LYS A 97 -38.09 37.24 -15.93
N ALA A 98 -39.13 37.24 -15.09
CA ALA A 98 -40.35 38.06 -15.21
C ALA A 98 -40.95 38.35 -13.82
N ALA A 99 -41.69 39.43 -13.71
CA ALA A 99 -42.04 40.16 -12.48
C ALA A 99 -43.49 39.96 -12.00
N MET A 100 -43.74 40.40 -10.74
CA MET A 100 -45.00 40.88 -10.12
C MET A 100 -46.25 39.97 -10.10
N SER A 101 -46.78 39.71 -8.89
CA SER A 101 -48.15 40.08 -8.49
C SER A 101 -48.41 39.78 -7.00
N GLN A 102 -49.39 40.50 -6.46
CA GLN A 102 -49.75 40.69 -5.06
C GLN A 102 -50.69 39.60 -4.50
N GLY A 103 -50.83 39.55 -3.17
CA GLY A 103 -51.98 38.97 -2.43
C GLY A 103 -51.55 38.40 -1.07
N SER A 104 -51.69 39.14 0.04
CA SER A 104 -52.79 39.01 1.05
C SER A 104 -53.05 37.55 1.48
N GLY A 105 -53.00 37.12 2.73
CA GLY A 105 -52.92 37.75 4.04
C GLY A 105 -53.30 36.70 5.12
N SER A 106 -53.32 37.14 6.38
CA SER A 106 -53.92 36.48 7.56
C SER A 106 -53.17 35.35 8.28
N ILE A 107 -52.36 35.79 9.26
CA ILE A 107 -52.43 35.46 10.70
C ILE A 107 -53.50 34.42 11.12
N LYS A 108 -53.08 33.42 11.91
CA LYS A 108 -53.74 33.02 13.17
C LYS A 108 -52.76 32.30 14.11
N THR A 109 -52.65 32.88 15.29
CA THR A 109 -51.98 32.45 16.52
C THR A 109 -52.86 31.48 17.33
N GLU A 110 -52.29 31.00 18.44
CA GLU A 110 -52.85 30.19 19.55
C GLU A 110 -52.51 28.70 19.46
N GLY A 111 -52.07 28.02 20.52
CA GLY A 111 -51.94 28.38 21.92
C GLY A 111 -51.39 27.19 22.70
N LEU A 112 -50.75 27.48 23.83
CA LEU A 112 -50.12 26.56 24.77
C LEU A 112 -51.11 25.53 25.36
N ASN A 113 -50.59 24.35 25.70
CA ASN A 113 -50.79 23.76 27.03
C ASN A 113 -49.78 22.63 27.28
N GLY A 114 -49.07 22.72 28.40
CA GLY A 114 -48.16 21.70 28.90
C GLY A 114 -48.87 20.71 29.81
N GLU A 115 -48.40 19.48 29.81
CA GLU A 115 -48.59 18.51 30.87
C GLU A 115 -47.27 17.78 31.13
N LEU A 116 -46.84 17.82 32.39
CA LEU A 116 -45.76 17.01 32.97
C LEU A 116 -46.23 15.55 33.13
N ILE A 117 -45.30 14.57 33.06
CA ILE A 117 -45.25 13.24 33.76
C ILE A 117 -44.26 12.28 33.02
N PRO A 118 -43.50 11.38 33.70
CA PRO A 118 -42.26 11.54 34.45
C PRO A 118 -41.03 10.90 33.73
N LYS A 119 -39.86 10.93 34.39
CA LYS A 119 -38.57 10.39 33.92
C LYS A 119 -38.62 8.88 33.64
N ASN A 120 -38.20 8.46 32.44
CA ASN A 120 -37.85 7.08 32.12
C ASN A 120 -36.33 6.91 32.08
N GLU A 121 -35.88 5.82 32.70
CA GLU A 121 -34.50 5.38 32.83
C GLU A 121 -33.82 5.23 31.46
N THR A 122 -32.65 5.85 31.31
CA THR A 122 -31.76 5.72 30.16
C THR A 122 -31.17 4.32 30.11
N ILE A 123 -31.50 3.58 29.05
CA ILE A 123 -30.96 2.26 28.72
C ILE A 123 -29.69 2.50 27.88
N GLU A 124 -28.51 2.29 28.46
CA GLU A 124 -27.25 2.22 27.72
C GLU A 124 -27.07 0.77 27.22
N GLU A 125 -27.33 0.52 25.94
CA GLU A 125 -27.02 -0.76 25.27
C GLU A 125 -25.58 -0.67 24.70
N GLU A 126 -24.64 -1.39 25.33
CA GLU A 126 -23.28 -1.58 24.81
C GLU A 126 -23.34 -2.46 23.54
N GLU A 127 -23.31 -1.83 22.37
CA GLU A 127 -23.27 -2.52 21.09
C GLU A 127 -21.88 -2.52 20.47
N GLU A 128 -21.30 -3.70 20.40
CA GLU A 128 -20.03 -3.99 19.74
C GLU A 128 -20.25 -4.18 18.24
N GLY A 129 -19.70 -3.25 17.47
CA GLY A 129 -19.46 -3.40 16.05
C GLY A 129 -18.16 -2.68 15.71
N LEU A 130 -17.60 -2.91 14.52
CA LEU A 130 -16.47 -2.13 13.99
C LEU A 130 -16.68 -0.60 14.02
N THR A 131 -17.92 -0.15 14.27
CA THR A 131 -18.32 1.24 14.41
C THR A 131 -18.07 1.80 15.81
N THR A 132 -18.24 1.04 16.89
CA THR A 132 -18.10 1.54 18.28
C THR A 132 -16.64 1.86 18.60
N ASP A 133 -15.69 1.05 18.12
CA ASP A 133 -14.24 1.30 18.27
C ASP A 133 -13.76 2.57 17.52
N MET A 134 -14.52 3.08 16.54
CA MET A 134 -14.21 4.33 15.82
C MET A 134 -14.73 5.59 16.55
N PHE A 135 -15.71 5.43 17.43
CA PHE A 135 -16.45 6.51 18.09
C PHE A 135 -16.44 6.26 19.61
N GLY A 136 -15.28 6.44 20.24
CA GLY A 136 -15.19 6.38 21.71
C GLY A 136 -16.04 7.47 22.38
N ASP A 137 -16.54 7.19 23.58
CA ASP A 137 -17.47 8.03 24.35
C ASP A 137 -17.13 9.53 24.32
N ASP A 138 -18.11 10.35 23.93
CA ASP A 138 -17.97 11.81 23.76
C ASP A 138 -18.27 12.60 25.06
N LYS A 139 -18.20 11.97 26.23
CA LYS A 139 -18.51 12.62 27.52
C LYS A 139 -17.33 13.31 28.22
N GLU A 140 -16.11 13.30 27.66
CA GLU A 140 -14.92 13.93 28.29
C GLU A 140 -14.54 15.31 27.71
N PHE A 141 -15.30 15.87 26.77
CA PHE A 141 -14.87 17.06 26.00
C PHE A 141 -15.20 18.43 26.62
N GLU A 142 -15.62 18.51 27.89
CA GLU A 142 -16.04 19.79 28.52
C GLU A 142 -15.10 20.37 29.59
N ARG A 143 -13.87 19.87 29.76
CA ARG A 143 -12.99 20.33 30.87
C ARG A 143 -11.63 20.98 30.55
N CYS A 144 -11.31 21.28 29.29
CA CYS A 144 -9.99 21.87 28.94
C CYS A 144 -10.01 23.26 28.27
N TRP A 145 -11.02 24.09 28.51
CA TRP A 145 -11.08 25.46 27.94
C TRP A 145 -11.25 26.56 28.98
N SER A 146 -10.53 26.46 30.11
CA SER A 146 -10.47 27.55 31.09
C SER A 146 -9.10 27.65 31.74
N ASP A 147 -8.08 28.04 30.96
CA ASP A 147 -6.86 28.58 31.53
C ASP A 147 -6.33 29.75 30.68
N PRO A 148 -6.39 31.01 31.16
CA PRO A 148 -5.95 32.19 30.42
C PRO A 148 -4.43 32.44 30.41
N ALA A 149 -3.60 31.47 30.84
CA ALA A 149 -2.21 31.74 31.17
C ALA A 149 -1.20 30.97 30.30
N PHE A 150 -1.22 31.11 28.96
CA PHE A 150 -0.04 30.79 28.13
C PHE A 150 -0.05 31.59 26.81
N MET A 151 0.01 32.91 26.94
CA MET A 151 0.37 33.84 25.86
C MET A 151 1.72 34.46 26.24
N ASN A 152 2.80 33.98 25.64
CA ASN A 152 4.01 34.80 25.46
C ASN A 152 4.55 34.52 24.07
N HIS A 153 4.38 35.53 23.23
CA HIS A 153 4.82 35.61 21.85
C HIS A 153 6.34 35.55 21.76
N HIS A 154 6.86 34.61 20.96
CA HIS A 154 8.13 34.80 20.27
C HIS A 154 7.81 34.91 18.78
N GLU A 155 7.97 36.13 18.25
CA GLU A 155 8.02 36.39 16.82
C GLU A 155 9.31 35.76 16.27
N GLU A 156 9.20 34.63 15.57
CA GLU A 156 10.30 34.12 14.76
C GLU A 156 10.20 34.71 13.35
N GLU A 157 11.28 35.39 12.96
CA GLU A 157 11.46 36.09 11.70
C GLU A 157 11.31 35.15 10.49
N VAL A 158 10.59 35.65 9.48
CA VAL A 158 10.29 34.96 8.22
C VAL A 158 11.55 34.85 7.36
N GLU A 159 11.94 33.62 7.00
CA GLU A 159 12.98 33.32 6.02
C GLU A 159 12.57 33.81 4.61
N ALA A 160 13.44 34.58 3.96
CA ALA A 160 13.27 34.98 2.56
C ALA A 160 13.64 33.83 1.60
N LEU A 161 12.89 33.74 0.49
CA LEU A 161 13.07 32.76 -0.59
C LEU A 161 14.50 32.75 -1.19
N PRO A 162 14.97 31.62 -1.76
CA PRO A 162 16.36 31.44 -2.13
C PRO A 162 16.77 32.32 -3.33
N ASP A 163 18.00 32.86 -3.23
CA ASP A 163 18.70 33.59 -4.29
C ASP A 163 18.67 32.85 -5.64
N ALA A 164 18.58 33.60 -6.73
CA ALA A 164 18.49 33.09 -8.11
C ALA A 164 19.78 32.39 -8.62
N PHE A 165 20.78 32.14 -7.77
CA PHE A 165 22.11 31.72 -8.18
C PHE A 165 22.65 30.57 -7.31
N TYR A 166 22.44 29.33 -7.78
CA TYR A 166 23.09 28.14 -7.19
C TYR A 166 24.52 28.02 -7.73
N GLY A 167 25.50 28.44 -6.94
CA GLY A 167 26.93 28.22 -7.25
C GLY A 167 27.40 26.82 -6.90
N LEU A 168 28.30 26.25 -7.71
CA LEU A 168 28.87 24.91 -7.51
C LEU A 168 29.62 24.72 -6.19
N LEU A 169 30.16 25.81 -5.64
CA LEU A 169 30.97 25.84 -4.42
C LEU A 169 30.33 26.64 -3.28
N GLY A 170 29.06 27.06 -3.45
CA GLY A 170 28.36 27.92 -2.48
C GLY A 170 29.06 29.25 -2.21
N SER A 171 28.56 29.96 -1.20
CA SER A 171 29.13 31.23 -0.73
C SER A 171 29.88 30.98 0.58
N SER A 172 31.20 30.80 0.52
CA SER A 172 32.02 30.80 1.74
C SER A 172 32.08 32.22 2.35
N ARG A 173 32.33 32.31 3.66
CA ARG A 173 32.14 33.49 4.56
C ARG A 173 32.81 34.84 4.17
N GLY A 174 33.38 34.98 2.97
CA GLY A 174 33.96 36.22 2.45
C GLY A 174 33.63 36.56 0.98
N LEU A 175 32.81 35.78 0.27
CA LEU A 175 32.49 36.01 -1.14
C LEU A 175 31.03 36.41 -1.31
N ALA A 176 30.79 37.59 -1.88
CA ALA A 176 29.45 38.14 -2.12
C ALA A 176 28.69 37.48 -3.28
N HIS A 177 29.36 36.62 -4.07
CA HIS A 177 28.76 35.93 -5.21
C HIS A 177 29.18 34.45 -5.22
N PRO A 178 28.26 33.52 -5.55
CA PRO A 178 28.58 32.10 -5.70
C PRO A 178 29.69 31.88 -6.74
N GLN A 179 30.69 31.04 -6.41
CA GLN A 179 31.75 30.68 -7.36
C GLN A 179 31.37 29.46 -8.20
N GLY A 180 31.44 29.61 -9.53
CA GLY A 180 31.21 28.57 -10.53
C GLY A 180 29.73 28.26 -10.77
N HIS A 181 29.33 28.17 -12.04
CA HIS A 181 27.98 27.76 -12.45
C HIS A 181 27.94 26.27 -12.81
N VAL A 182 26.79 25.59 -12.66
CA VAL A 182 26.66 24.20 -13.16
C VAL A 182 26.91 24.12 -14.67
N ASP A 183 26.62 25.20 -15.39
CA ASP A 183 26.97 25.31 -16.81
C ASP A 183 28.48 25.49 -17.07
N ASP A 184 29.29 25.85 -16.07
CA ASP A 184 30.75 25.88 -16.22
C ASP A 184 31.36 24.45 -16.17
N LEU A 185 30.60 23.42 -15.80
CA LEU A 185 31.11 22.05 -15.78
C LEU A 185 31.39 21.54 -17.20
N PRO A 186 32.48 20.78 -17.42
CA PRO A 186 32.68 20.01 -18.64
C PRO A 186 31.51 19.06 -18.91
N GLU A 187 31.22 18.78 -20.18
CA GLU A 187 30.11 17.90 -20.56
C GLU A 187 30.27 16.49 -19.95
N GLU A 188 31.50 15.99 -19.85
CA GLU A 188 31.81 14.69 -19.27
C GLU A 188 31.45 14.60 -17.79
N VAL A 189 31.69 15.67 -17.04
CA VAL A 189 31.33 15.74 -15.60
C VAL A 189 29.82 15.86 -15.46
N LEU A 190 29.18 16.67 -16.31
CA LEU A 190 27.73 16.82 -16.32
C LEU A 190 27.04 15.49 -16.67
N MET A 191 27.56 14.74 -17.64
CA MET A 191 27.10 13.38 -17.95
C MET A 191 27.21 12.46 -16.73
N LEU A 192 28.32 12.50 -15.99
CA LEU A 192 28.46 11.69 -14.77
C LEU A 192 27.42 12.06 -13.71
N VAL A 193 27.21 13.36 -13.46
CA VAL A 193 26.20 13.83 -12.49
C VAL A 193 24.79 13.42 -12.92
N LEU A 194 24.41 13.70 -14.17
CA LEU A 194 23.09 13.35 -14.69
C LEU A 194 22.88 11.83 -14.71
N SER A 195 23.93 11.03 -14.93
CA SER A 195 23.81 9.57 -14.95
C SER A 195 23.39 8.96 -13.60
N LEU A 196 23.54 9.69 -12.50
CA LEU A 196 23.09 9.28 -11.17
C LEU A 196 21.58 9.44 -10.96
N LEU A 197 20.93 10.26 -11.79
CA LEU A 197 19.50 10.51 -11.67
C LEU A 197 18.66 9.32 -12.22
N PRO A 198 17.43 9.14 -11.70
CA PRO A 198 16.47 8.21 -12.29
C PRO A 198 16.15 8.58 -13.73
N ALA A 199 15.84 7.58 -14.56
CA ALA A 199 15.44 7.82 -15.96
C ALA A 199 14.19 8.73 -16.07
N GLU A 200 13.26 8.63 -15.12
CA GLU A 200 12.06 9.46 -15.08
C GLU A 200 12.42 10.95 -14.98
N ASP A 201 13.33 11.32 -14.07
CA ASP A 201 13.77 12.70 -13.93
C ASP A 201 14.59 13.18 -15.13
N LEU A 202 15.41 12.30 -15.72
CA LEU A 202 16.15 12.62 -16.93
C LEU A 202 15.21 13.07 -18.06
N TYR A 203 14.12 12.33 -18.29
CA TYR A 203 13.17 12.64 -19.34
C TYR A 203 12.21 13.77 -18.97
N CYS A 204 11.68 13.79 -17.75
CA CYS A 204 10.58 14.70 -17.38
C CYS A 204 11.05 16.04 -16.81
N ASN A 205 12.20 16.08 -16.13
CA ASN A 205 12.65 17.27 -15.40
C ASN A 205 13.93 17.86 -16.02
N VAL A 206 15.00 17.06 -16.10
CA VAL A 206 16.33 17.49 -16.57
C VAL A 206 16.29 17.96 -18.02
N SER A 207 15.53 17.28 -18.89
CA SER A 207 15.43 17.63 -20.31
C SER A 207 14.74 18.99 -20.55
N LEU A 208 14.03 19.52 -19.55
CA LEU A 208 13.32 20.80 -19.61
C LEU A 208 14.15 21.98 -19.08
N VAL A 209 15.28 21.71 -18.41
CA VAL A 209 16.12 22.75 -17.79
C VAL A 209 16.77 23.65 -18.84
N CYS A 210 17.52 23.06 -19.79
CA CYS A 210 18.15 23.81 -20.88
C CYS A 210 18.46 22.92 -22.09
N GLN A 211 18.76 23.54 -23.25
CA GLN A 211 19.07 22.81 -24.49
C GLN A 211 20.30 21.92 -24.35
N ARG A 212 21.32 22.34 -23.59
CA ARG A 212 22.55 21.56 -23.37
C ARG A 212 22.25 20.24 -22.65
N TRP A 213 21.50 20.30 -21.55
CA TRP A 213 21.14 19.12 -20.77
C TRP A 213 20.22 18.20 -21.57
N ARG A 214 19.28 18.78 -22.33
CA ARG A 214 18.45 18.04 -23.27
C ARG A 214 19.28 17.28 -24.29
N ASN A 215 20.26 17.92 -24.91
CA ASN A 215 21.14 17.29 -25.89
C ASN A 215 21.85 16.08 -25.28
N ILE A 216 22.44 16.22 -24.09
CA ILE A 216 23.09 15.12 -23.35
C ILE A 216 22.10 13.97 -23.11
N VAL A 217 20.93 14.25 -22.56
CA VAL A 217 19.91 13.22 -22.27
C VAL A 217 19.47 12.48 -23.54
N THR A 218 19.34 13.20 -24.67
CA THR A 218 18.92 12.64 -25.96
C THR A 218 20.01 11.84 -26.69
N GLN A 219 21.29 11.96 -26.32
CA GLN A 219 22.37 11.19 -26.95
C GLN A 219 22.13 9.69 -26.79
N SER A 220 22.24 8.91 -27.87
CA SER A 220 21.97 7.46 -27.85
C SER A 220 22.91 6.68 -26.93
N LEU A 221 24.17 7.12 -26.81
CA LEU A 221 25.20 6.46 -26.00
C LEU A 221 25.17 6.85 -24.51
N PHE A 222 24.40 7.86 -24.13
CA PHE A 222 24.27 8.28 -22.74
C PHE A 222 23.27 7.38 -22.01
N VAL A 223 23.74 6.55 -21.08
CA VAL A 223 22.95 5.59 -20.27
C VAL A 223 21.89 4.81 -21.08
N PRO A 224 22.30 4.12 -22.17
CA PRO A 224 21.39 3.47 -23.11
C PRO A 224 20.45 2.46 -22.45
N TRP A 225 20.95 1.62 -21.54
CA TRP A 225 20.16 0.55 -20.95
C TRP A 225 19.22 1.05 -19.87
N LYS A 226 19.63 2.02 -19.04
CA LYS A 226 18.72 2.69 -18.09
C LYS A 226 17.57 3.36 -18.83
N LYS A 227 17.86 4.07 -19.93
CA LYS A 227 16.83 4.68 -20.78
C LYS A 227 15.93 3.65 -21.44
N LEU A 228 16.50 2.59 -22.01
CA LEU A 228 15.75 1.52 -22.66
C LEU A 228 14.84 0.79 -21.66
N TYR A 229 15.33 0.50 -20.46
CA TYR A 229 14.56 -0.11 -19.37
C TYR A 229 13.33 0.73 -19.00
N TYR A 230 13.50 2.05 -18.84
CA TYR A 230 12.40 2.96 -18.54
C TYR A 230 11.36 3.00 -19.68
N ARG A 231 11.80 3.22 -20.92
CA ARG A 231 10.92 3.23 -22.11
C ARG A 231 10.17 1.91 -22.28
N TYR A 232 10.86 0.79 -22.08
CA TYR A 232 10.26 -0.55 -22.13
C TYR A 232 9.24 -0.73 -21.01
N THR A 233 9.55 -0.30 -19.79
CA THR A 233 8.63 -0.36 -18.65
C THR A 233 7.34 0.42 -18.94
N LYS A 234 7.45 1.61 -19.55
CA LYS A 234 6.33 2.44 -20.02
C LYS A 234 5.60 1.89 -21.26
N LYS A 235 6.06 0.78 -21.85
CA LYS A 235 5.51 0.13 -23.05
C LYS A 235 5.57 1.02 -24.30
N GLU A 236 6.63 1.81 -24.44
CA GLU A 236 6.86 2.55 -25.66
C GLU A 236 7.05 1.59 -26.85
N ILE A 237 6.32 1.83 -27.95
CA ILE A 237 6.24 0.93 -29.10
C ILE A 237 7.63 0.63 -29.68
N ASN A 238 8.49 1.64 -29.81
CA ASN A 238 9.83 1.47 -30.40
C ASN A 238 10.73 0.63 -29.49
N ALA A 239 10.73 0.91 -28.18
CA ALA A 239 11.49 0.11 -27.22
C ALA A 239 11.01 -1.34 -27.15
N VAL A 240 9.69 -1.58 -27.26
CA VAL A 240 9.14 -2.93 -27.31
C VAL A 240 9.59 -3.68 -28.57
N LYS A 241 9.57 -3.03 -29.74
CA LYS A 241 10.07 -3.61 -31.00
C LYS A 241 11.56 -3.92 -30.95
N GLU A 242 12.36 -2.98 -30.43
CA GLU A 242 13.81 -3.13 -30.26
C GLU A 242 14.14 -4.35 -29.39
N ILE A 243 13.50 -4.47 -28.23
CA ILE A 243 13.72 -5.59 -27.31
C ILE A 243 13.22 -6.92 -27.90
N ASN A 244 12.05 -6.94 -28.54
CA ASN A 244 11.55 -8.17 -29.16
C ASN A 244 12.46 -8.64 -30.30
N ALA A 245 13.01 -7.72 -31.11
CA ALA A 245 14.00 -8.06 -32.13
C ALA A 245 15.29 -8.65 -31.52
N ILE A 246 15.74 -8.13 -30.37
CA ILE A 246 16.88 -8.70 -29.63
C ILE A 246 16.55 -10.13 -29.17
N LEU A 247 15.36 -10.36 -28.60
CA LEU A 247 14.94 -11.69 -28.15
C LEU A 247 14.90 -12.70 -29.30
N GLU A 248 14.29 -12.34 -30.44
CA GLU A 248 14.20 -13.19 -31.63
C GLU A 248 15.58 -13.50 -32.23
N THR A 249 16.45 -12.48 -32.35
CA THR A 249 17.81 -12.64 -32.91
C THR A 249 18.64 -13.62 -32.09
N HIS A 250 18.45 -13.64 -30.77
CA HIS A 250 19.21 -14.49 -29.85
C HIS A 250 18.45 -15.75 -29.42
N ARG A 251 17.32 -16.10 -30.07
CA ARG A 251 16.50 -17.29 -29.77
C ARG A 251 15.98 -17.36 -28.33
N ILE A 252 15.75 -16.21 -27.70
CA ILE A 252 15.15 -16.14 -26.36
C ILE A 252 13.63 -16.15 -26.54
N ILE A 253 13.06 -17.34 -26.75
CA ILE A 253 11.64 -17.55 -27.06
C ILE A 253 11.00 -18.53 -26.09
N LYS A 254 9.68 -18.44 -25.92
CA LYS A 254 8.92 -19.20 -24.91
C LYS A 254 9.13 -20.72 -24.95
N ASP A 255 9.21 -21.31 -26.14
CA ASP A 255 9.26 -22.76 -26.31
C ASP A 255 10.70 -23.31 -26.25
N ASP A 256 11.70 -22.44 -26.14
CA ASP A 256 13.10 -22.82 -26.03
C ASP A 256 13.52 -23.02 -24.56
N GLN A 257 13.87 -24.26 -24.24
CA GLN A 257 14.32 -24.66 -22.91
C GLN A 257 15.70 -24.10 -22.55
N GLU A 258 16.48 -23.62 -23.52
CA GLU A 258 17.80 -23.01 -23.31
C GLU A 258 17.76 -21.47 -23.29
N SER A 259 16.57 -20.86 -23.25
CA SER A 259 16.38 -19.40 -23.20
C SER A 259 17.23 -18.68 -22.14
N ILE A 260 17.45 -19.31 -20.98
CA ILE A 260 18.30 -18.75 -19.91
C ILE A 260 19.77 -18.75 -20.31
N LEU A 261 20.25 -19.83 -20.94
CA LEU A 261 21.62 -19.93 -21.44
C LEU A 261 21.86 -18.88 -22.54
N HIS A 262 20.90 -18.67 -23.43
CA HIS A 262 20.97 -17.65 -24.48
C HIS A 262 21.03 -16.21 -23.93
N ILE A 263 20.38 -15.92 -22.80
CA ILE A 263 20.55 -14.64 -22.12
C ILE A 263 21.95 -14.49 -21.56
N VAL A 264 22.53 -15.54 -20.98
CA VAL A 264 23.91 -15.50 -20.48
C VAL A 264 24.89 -15.27 -21.63
N GLU A 265 24.69 -15.94 -22.78
CA GLU A 265 25.48 -15.72 -24.00
C GLU A 265 25.34 -14.30 -24.54
N PHE A 266 24.13 -13.73 -24.53
CA PHE A 266 23.89 -12.33 -24.90
C PHE A 266 24.62 -11.37 -23.95
N MET A 267 24.48 -11.57 -22.64
CA MET A 267 25.12 -10.72 -21.63
C MET A 267 26.65 -10.86 -21.63
N ALA A 268 27.20 -11.99 -22.09
CA ALA A 268 28.64 -12.18 -22.26
C ALA A 268 29.26 -11.22 -23.31
N GLN A 269 28.44 -10.73 -24.24
CA GLN A 269 28.82 -9.77 -25.29
C GLN A 269 28.71 -8.31 -24.83
N TYR A 270 28.32 -8.06 -23.58
CA TYR A 270 28.13 -6.73 -23.04
C TYR A 270 29.43 -5.90 -23.11
N LYS A 271 29.36 -4.74 -23.76
CA LYS A 271 30.47 -3.79 -23.91
C LYS A 271 30.23 -2.58 -23.01
N PRO A 272 30.98 -2.42 -21.91
CA PRO A 272 30.86 -1.22 -21.08
C PRO A 272 31.28 0.03 -21.87
N SER A 273 30.63 1.16 -21.58
CA SER A 273 30.89 2.46 -22.22
C SER A 273 32.26 3.06 -21.87
N GLN A 274 32.87 2.62 -20.77
CA GLN A 274 34.23 3.00 -20.32
C GLN A 274 35.22 1.87 -20.56
N LYS A 275 36.52 2.21 -20.71
CA LYS A 275 37.63 1.24 -20.78
C LYS A 275 37.79 0.50 -19.44
N VAL A 276 36.95 -0.50 -19.21
CA VAL A 276 37.01 -1.41 -18.06
C VAL A 276 37.84 -2.62 -18.45
N LYS A 277 38.82 -2.98 -17.62
CA LYS A 277 39.61 -4.21 -17.80
C LYS A 277 38.80 -5.42 -17.32
N PRO A 278 38.45 -6.39 -18.18
CA PRO A 278 37.66 -7.56 -17.79
C PRO A 278 38.29 -8.37 -16.65
N GLU A 279 39.62 -8.42 -16.59
CA GLU A 279 40.39 -9.18 -15.60
C GLU A 279 40.17 -8.61 -14.18
N ALA A 280 40.09 -7.29 -14.06
CA ALA A 280 39.83 -6.62 -12.78
C ALA A 280 38.39 -6.87 -12.29
N VAL A 281 37.42 -6.96 -13.21
CA VAL A 281 36.03 -7.32 -12.88
C VAL A 281 35.98 -8.77 -12.41
N LEU A 282 36.62 -9.68 -13.13
CA LEU A 282 36.65 -11.10 -12.76
C LEU A 282 37.24 -11.31 -11.36
N GLN A 283 38.37 -10.65 -11.05
CA GLN A 283 39.01 -10.77 -9.74
C GLN A 283 38.16 -10.22 -8.60
N SER A 284 37.38 -9.16 -8.85
CA SER A 284 36.44 -8.59 -7.89
C SER A 284 35.25 -9.52 -7.67
N VAL A 285 34.66 -10.06 -8.74
CA VAL A 285 33.45 -10.89 -8.65
C VAL A 285 33.74 -12.27 -8.03
N ARG A 286 35.00 -12.76 -8.12
CA ARG A 286 35.47 -13.99 -7.45
C ARG A 286 35.23 -14.03 -5.94
N THR A 287 35.15 -12.88 -5.27
CA THR A 287 34.92 -12.83 -3.80
C THR A 287 33.46 -13.05 -3.42
N HIS A 288 32.54 -13.08 -4.39
CA HIS A 288 31.11 -13.23 -4.14
C HIS A 288 30.71 -14.70 -3.93
N ARG A 289 29.79 -14.97 -2.99
CA ARG A 289 29.42 -16.34 -2.60
C ARG A 289 28.85 -17.22 -3.72
N LEU A 290 28.27 -16.61 -4.75
CA LEU A 290 27.63 -17.28 -5.89
C LEU A 290 28.59 -17.50 -7.08
N PHE A 291 29.81 -16.98 -7.01
CA PHE A 291 30.79 -17.14 -8.08
C PHE A 291 31.11 -18.62 -8.38
N PRO A 292 31.33 -19.50 -7.38
CA PRO A 292 31.61 -20.92 -7.64
C PRO A 292 30.50 -21.62 -8.44
N GLN A 293 29.24 -21.31 -8.16
CA GLN A 293 28.08 -21.85 -8.87
C GLN A 293 28.06 -21.36 -10.33
N ALA A 294 28.31 -20.07 -10.55
CA ALA A 294 28.36 -19.49 -11.89
C ALA A 294 29.50 -20.07 -12.72
N GLU A 295 30.70 -20.20 -12.13
CA GLU A 295 31.88 -20.80 -12.79
C GLU A 295 31.64 -22.26 -13.18
N ALA A 296 31.09 -23.08 -12.27
CA ALA A 296 30.76 -24.47 -12.55
C ALA A 296 29.74 -24.62 -13.70
N CYS A 297 28.75 -23.73 -13.74
CA CYS A 297 27.75 -23.71 -14.81
C CYS A 297 28.36 -23.32 -16.16
N ILE A 298 29.19 -22.27 -16.22
CA ILE A 298 29.86 -21.85 -17.46
C ILE A 298 30.74 -22.97 -18.00
N LYS A 299 31.57 -23.57 -17.14
CA LYS A 299 32.49 -24.64 -17.53
C LYS A 299 31.79 -25.86 -18.15
N ARG A 300 30.62 -26.25 -17.61
CA ARG A 300 29.89 -27.45 -18.07
C ARG A 300 28.85 -27.18 -19.15
N ARG A 301 28.20 -26.02 -19.16
CA ARG A 301 27.07 -25.71 -20.05
C ARG A 301 27.42 -24.72 -21.16
N LEU A 302 28.38 -23.82 -20.93
CA LEU A 302 28.79 -22.76 -21.85
C LEU A 302 30.32 -22.71 -22.03
N PRO A 303 30.98 -23.81 -22.44
CA PRO A 303 32.45 -23.87 -22.50
C PRO A 303 33.06 -22.84 -23.47
N LYS A 304 32.26 -22.37 -24.45
CA LYS A 304 32.66 -21.31 -25.40
C LYS A 304 32.90 -19.96 -24.74
N LEU A 305 32.41 -19.75 -23.52
CA LEU A 305 32.56 -18.51 -22.76
C LEU A 305 33.73 -18.56 -21.76
N GLU A 306 34.55 -19.61 -21.80
CA GLU A 306 35.85 -19.62 -21.11
C GLU A 306 36.84 -18.68 -21.81
N GLY A 307 37.47 -17.81 -21.02
CA GLY A 307 38.37 -16.76 -21.50
C GLY A 307 39.84 -17.20 -21.60
N ILE A 308 40.69 -16.23 -21.98
CA ILE A 308 42.11 -16.41 -22.38
C ILE A 308 43.02 -16.93 -21.25
N GLU A 309 42.63 -16.79 -19.97
CA GLU A 309 43.38 -17.28 -18.80
C GLU A 309 42.73 -18.50 -18.11
N GLY A 310 41.80 -19.19 -18.77
CA GLY A 310 41.11 -20.37 -18.21
C GLY A 310 40.04 -20.06 -17.17
N GLY A 311 39.69 -18.78 -16.98
CA GLY A 311 38.55 -18.32 -16.16
C GLY A 311 37.30 -17.99 -16.98
N PRO A 312 36.11 -17.94 -16.37
CA PRO A 312 34.87 -17.62 -17.08
C PRO A 312 34.83 -16.15 -17.53
N ASN A 313 34.10 -15.85 -18.62
CA ASN A 313 33.78 -14.47 -19.00
C ASN A 313 33.10 -13.75 -17.81
N PRO A 314 33.60 -12.58 -17.37
CA PRO A 314 33.10 -11.91 -16.16
C PRO A 314 31.64 -11.45 -16.29
N TRP A 315 31.22 -11.00 -17.47
CA TRP A 315 29.85 -10.56 -17.71
C TRP A 315 28.88 -11.74 -17.75
N ALA A 316 29.29 -12.89 -18.27
CA ALA A 316 28.51 -14.13 -18.22
C ALA A 316 28.37 -14.62 -16.76
N ALA A 317 29.46 -14.58 -15.99
CA ALA A 317 29.46 -14.96 -14.58
C ALA A 317 28.52 -14.08 -13.77
N MET A 318 28.58 -12.75 -13.96
CA MET A 318 27.65 -11.81 -13.33
C MET A 318 26.19 -12.07 -13.70
N ALA A 319 25.89 -12.36 -14.98
CA ALA A 319 24.53 -12.66 -15.42
C ALA A 319 23.98 -13.92 -14.71
N LEU A 320 24.79 -14.98 -14.63
CA LEU A 320 24.44 -16.19 -13.89
C LEU A 320 24.25 -15.91 -12.40
N MET A 321 25.13 -15.14 -11.76
CA MET A 321 24.98 -14.79 -10.34
C MET A 321 23.67 -14.03 -10.07
N LEU A 322 23.23 -13.17 -11.00
CA LEU A 322 21.94 -12.48 -10.91
C LEU A 322 20.74 -13.42 -11.10
N VAL A 323 20.86 -14.47 -11.91
CA VAL A 323 19.83 -15.51 -12.06
C VAL A 323 19.81 -16.48 -10.86
N LEU A 324 20.97 -16.77 -10.29
CA LEU A 324 21.16 -17.70 -9.17
C LEU A 324 20.98 -17.04 -7.79
N CYS A 325 20.66 -15.74 -7.74
CA CYS A 325 20.54 -15.01 -6.48
C CYS A 325 19.36 -15.50 -5.62
N ASP A 326 19.58 -15.61 -4.30
CA ASP A 326 18.53 -16.02 -3.36
C ASP A 326 17.64 -14.81 -2.99
N GLY A 327 18.17 -13.59 -3.04
CA GLY A 327 17.45 -12.37 -2.70
C GLY A 327 18.21 -11.09 -3.02
N VAL A 328 17.65 -9.97 -2.57
CA VAL A 328 18.23 -8.62 -2.76
C VAL A 328 19.64 -8.49 -2.18
N GLY A 329 19.92 -9.18 -1.06
CA GLY A 329 21.23 -9.15 -0.40
C GLY A 329 22.38 -9.55 -1.33
N ASP A 330 22.20 -10.59 -2.15
CA ASP A 330 23.25 -11.04 -3.09
C ASP A 330 23.51 -10.02 -4.19
N VAL A 331 22.45 -9.36 -4.66
CA VAL A 331 22.60 -8.32 -5.68
C VAL A 331 23.32 -7.11 -5.08
N LEU A 332 23.07 -6.76 -3.82
CA LEU A 332 23.80 -5.72 -3.11
C LEU A 332 25.27 -6.10 -2.90
N ASP A 333 25.56 -7.34 -2.48
CA ASP A 333 26.93 -7.84 -2.32
C ASP A 333 27.69 -7.80 -3.65
N LEU A 334 27.04 -8.13 -4.76
CA LEU A 334 27.61 -7.96 -6.11
C LEU A 334 27.92 -6.49 -6.42
N VAL A 335 27.01 -5.56 -6.12
CA VAL A 335 27.26 -4.12 -6.28
C VAL A 335 28.46 -3.66 -5.44
N VAL A 336 28.58 -4.15 -4.20
CA VAL A 336 29.72 -3.85 -3.32
C VAL A 336 31.03 -4.37 -3.91
N CYS A 337 31.07 -5.59 -4.42
CA CYS A 337 32.25 -6.14 -5.10
C CYS A 337 32.68 -5.22 -6.27
N LEU A 338 31.71 -4.79 -7.09
CA LEU A 338 31.95 -4.01 -8.30
C LEU A 338 32.39 -2.56 -8.04
N ARG A 339 32.03 -1.96 -6.89
CA ARG A 339 32.45 -0.59 -6.53
C ARG A 339 33.97 -0.43 -6.44
N GLY A 340 34.71 -1.51 -6.20
CA GLY A 340 36.18 -1.49 -6.13
C GLY A 340 36.88 -1.48 -7.50
N CYS A 341 36.20 -1.89 -8.58
CA CYS A 341 36.81 -2.09 -9.90
C CYS A 341 36.17 -1.25 -11.01
N LEU A 342 34.89 -0.87 -10.88
CA LEU A 342 34.21 0.00 -11.84
C LEU A 342 34.36 1.48 -11.43
N PRO A 343 34.90 2.34 -12.31
CA PRO A 343 35.23 3.73 -11.97
C PRO A 343 34.00 4.65 -11.78
N SER A 344 32.80 4.22 -12.16
CA SER A 344 31.57 4.99 -12.03
C SER A 344 30.38 4.12 -11.59
N ALA A 345 29.55 4.65 -10.70
CA ALA A 345 28.30 3.99 -10.27
C ALA A 345 27.34 3.75 -11.44
N SER A 346 27.42 4.58 -12.49
CA SER A 346 26.60 4.47 -13.69
C SER A 346 26.89 3.19 -14.49
N ALA A 347 28.14 2.73 -14.55
CA ALA A 347 28.49 1.47 -15.22
C ALA A 347 27.78 0.25 -14.58
N ILE A 348 27.66 0.23 -13.25
CA ILE A 348 26.92 -0.80 -12.52
C ILE A 348 25.42 -0.70 -12.85
N THR A 349 24.85 0.50 -12.78
CA THR A 349 23.42 0.70 -13.07
C THR A 349 23.05 0.31 -14.50
N GLU A 350 23.94 0.53 -15.47
CA GLU A 350 23.70 0.17 -16.86
C GLU A 350 23.65 -1.35 -17.05
N TYR A 351 24.60 -2.09 -16.47
CA TYR A 351 24.60 -3.56 -16.56
C TYR A 351 23.36 -4.17 -15.86
N LEU A 352 23.03 -3.68 -14.66
CA LEU A 352 21.83 -4.11 -13.95
C LEU A 352 20.56 -3.75 -14.72
N SER A 353 20.49 -2.57 -15.34
CA SER A 353 19.36 -2.16 -16.19
C SER A 353 19.23 -3.03 -17.44
N ALA A 354 20.34 -3.45 -18.04
CA ALA A 354 20.34 -4.39 -19.16
C ALA A 354 19.73 -5.73 -18.75
N MET A 355 20.23 -6.31 -17.67
CA MET A 355 19.71 -7.58 -17.15
C MET A 355 18.24 -7.48 -16.73
N ALA A 356 17.85 -6.41 -16.03
CA ALA A 356 16.46 -6.14 -15.66
C ALA A 356 15.55 -6.03 -16.89
N THR A 357 16.01 -5.37 -17.95
CA THR A 357 15.26 -5.26 -19.21
C THR A 357 15.02 -6.62 -19.83
N MET A 358 16.05 -7.46 -19.93
CA MET A 358 15.93 -8.80 -20.50
C MET A 358 14.99 -9.68 -19.68
N LEU A 359 15.14 -9.73 -18.36
CA LEU A 359 14.26 -10.51 -17.48
C LEU A 359 12.80 -10.02 -17.53
N LEU A 360 12.59 -8.70 -17.56
CA LEU A 360 11.24 -8.15 -17.72
C LEU A 360 10.63 -8.53 -19.07
N ALA A 361 11.45 -8.58 -20.12
CA ALA A 361 11.02 -8.92 -21.46
C ALA A 361 10.68 -10.40 -21.60
N MET A 362 11.47 -11.30 -21.02
CA MET A 362 11.13 -12.73 -20.92
C MET A 362 9.75 -12.93 -20.28
N ARG A 363 9.54 -12.27 -19.13
CA ARG A 363 8.28 -12.36 -18.39
C ARG A 363 7.09 -11.85 -19.20
N ARG A 364 7.25 -10.76 -19.95
CA ARG A 364 6.18 -10.18 -20.79
C ARG A 364 5.88 -11.01 -22.04
N ASN A 365 6.82 -11.85 -22.47
CA ASN A 365 6.65 -12.83 -23.55
C ASN A 365 6.27 -14.23 -23.03
N ASP A 366 5.74 -14.31 -21.80
CA ASP A 366 5.26 -15.53 -21.14
C ASP A 366 6.29 -16.67 -21.05
N ILE A 367 7.58 -16.34 -20.98
CA ILE A 367 8.63 -17.33 -20.69
C ILE A 367 8.61 -17.63 -19.18
N ASN A 368 8.58 -18.91 -18.82
CA ASN A 368 8.41 -19.36 -17.43
C ASN A 368 9.67 -19.12 -16.58
N ILE A 369 9.79 -17.92 -15.99
CA ILE A 369 10.89 -17.55 -15.09
C ILE A 369 10.36 -17.03 -13.75
N SER A 370 11.19 -17.06 -12.71
CA SER A 370 10.79 -16.45 -11.43
C SER A 370 10.74 -14.93 -11.55
N ASN A 371 9.62 -14.34 -11.15
CA ASN A 371 9.47 -12.89 -11.06
C ASN A 371 10.44 -12.25 -10.05
N ARG A 372 10.95 -13.05 -9.11
CA ARG A 372 11.89 -12.62 -8.06
C ARG A 372 13.20 -12.10 -8.63
N TRP A 373 13.68 -12.64 -9.75
CA TRP A 373 14.94 -12.21 -10.36
C TRP A 373 14.88 -10.76 -10.82
N HIS A 374 13.84 -10.42 -11.60
CA HIS A 374 13.61 -9.03 -11.98
C HIS A 374 13.37 -8.14 -10.76
N TYR A 375 12.59 -8.61 -9.78
CA TYR A 375 12.31 -7.85 -8.56
C TYR A 375 13.59 -7.52 -7.79
N ASN A 376 14.50 -8.48 -7.61
CA ASN A 376 15.75 -8.28 -6.86
C ASN A 376 16.63 -7.19 -7.51
N ILE A 377 16.78 -7.24 -8.83
CA ILE A 377 17.56 -6.24 -9.58
C ILE A 377 16.87 -4.87 -9.54
N PHE A 378 15.56 -4.83 -9.78
CA PHE A 378 14.77 -3.60 -9.69
C PHE A 378 14.89 -2.95 -8.31
N TYR A 379 14.83 -3.75 -7.25
CA TYR A 379 14.96 -3.27 -5.87
C TYR A 379 16.31 -2.58 -5.64
N VAL A 380 17.41 -3.20 -6.07
CA VAL A 380 18.75 -2.62 -5.93
C VAL A 380 18.91 -1.36 -6.79
N LEU A 381 18.43 -1.38 -8.04
CA LEU A 381 18.40 -0.18 -8.89
C LEU A 381 17.64 0.96 -8.21
N HIS A 382 16.45 0.69 -7.66
CA HIS A 382 15.67 1.67 -6.92
C HIS A 382 16.43 2.20 -5.70
N LEU A 383 17.09 1.35 -4.91
CA LEU A 383 17.92 1.81 -3.79
C LEU A 383 19.11 2.66 -4.25
N MET A 384 19.76 2.31 -5.35
CA MET A 384 20.89 3.07 -5.88
C MET A 384 20.47 4.45 -6.40
N GLU A 385 19.30 4.54 -7.04
CA GLU A 385 18.75 5.79 -7.58
C GLU A 385 18.15 6.70 -6.51
N ASN A 386 17.69 6.14 -5.38
CA ASN A 386 17.02 6.88 -4.31
C ASN A 386 17.86 7.01 -3.01
N ALA A 387 19.04 6.40 -2.91
CA ALA A 387 19.93 6.59 -1.78
C ALA A 387 20.71 7.91 -1.92
N LEU A 388 20.68 8.74 -0.86
CA LEU A 388 21.59 9.89 -0.77
C LEU A 388 23.06 9.40 -0.88
N PRO A 389 23.95 10.19 -1.51
CA PRO A 389 25.37 10.01 -1.34
C PRO A 389 25.67 10.01 0.17
N THR A 390 26.25 8.93 0.68
CA THR A 390 26.70 8.81 2.07
C THR A 390 27.77 9.86 2.36
N LEU A 391 27.33 11.06 2.76
CA LEU A 391 28.16 12.04 3.44
C LEU A 391 27.59 12.19 4.86
N ILE A 392 28.44 11.80 5.79
CA ILE A 392 28.25 11.83 7.24
C ILE A 392 27.78 13.22 7.64
N THR A 393 26.50 13.35 7.98
CA THR A 393 25.99 14.46 8.78
C THR A 393 25.45 13.86 10.05
N ASN A 394 26.13 14.15 11.17
CA ASN A 394 25.73 13.79 12.53
C ASN A 394 24.51 14.61 12.98
N GLN A 395 23.44 14.62 12.18
CA GLN A 395 22.18 15.24 12.56
C GLN A 395 21.05 14.23 12.39
N THR A 396 20.26 14.09 13.46
CA THR A 396 19.06 13.29 13.63
C THR A 396 17.88 13.77 12.76
N GLN A 397 18.13 14.18 11.50
CA GLN A 397 17.05 14.49 10.56
C GLN A 397 16.56 13.19 9.91
N VAL A 398 15.25 12.95 10.03
CA VAL A 398 14.55 11.87 9.33
C VAL A 398 14.76 12.04 7.82
N GLN A 399 15.43 11.08 7.18
CA GLN A 399 15.70 11.08 5.75
C GLN A 399 14.40 10.88 4.96
N VAL A 400 14.12 11.79 4.03
CA VAL A 400 12.98 11.71 3.10
C VAL A 400 13.42 11.03 1.80
N THR A 401 12.54 10.24 1.19
CA THR A 401 12.80 9.66 -0.15
C THR A 401 12.70 10.74 -1.23
N HIS A 402 13.24 10.46 -2.43
CA HIS A 402 13.05 11.33 -3.58
C HIS A 402 11.56 11.54 -3.92
N GLU A 403 10.75 10.47 -3.84
CA GLU A 403 9.30 10.54 -4.04
C GLU A 403 8.61 11.47 -3.01
N GLN A 404 9.03 11.39 -1.73
CA GLN A 404 8.55 12.31 -0.70
C GLN A 404 9.00 13.75 -0.98
N GLN A 405 10.24 13.95 -1.40
CA GLN A 405 10.77 15.27 -1.72
C GLN A 405 10.02 15.94 -2.88
N GLN A 406 9.64 15.18 -3.91
CA GLN A 406 8.81 15.69 -5.01
C GLN A 406 7.46 16.22 -4.51
N ILE A 407 6.85 15.54 -3.53
CA ILE A 407 5.61 15.99 -2.89
C ILE A 407 5.85 17.25 -2.06
N LEU A 408 6.93 17.28 -1.27
CA LEU A 408 7.29 18.43 -0.43
C LEU A 408 7.54 19.70 -1.25
N ASN A 409 8.17 19.55 -2.42
CA ASN A 409 8.45 20.64 -3.36
C ASN A 409 7.21 21.14 -4.12
N HIS A 410 6.07 20.44 -4.05
CA HIS A 410 4.85 20.86 -4.74
C HIS A 410 4.21 22.07 -4.08
N ASP A 411 4.16 23.20 -4.78
CA ASP A 411 3.42 24.38 -4.31
C ASP A 411 1.93 24.25 -4.63
N ILE A 412 1.08 24.31 -3.61
CA ILE A 412 -0.34 24.00 -3.74
C ILE A 412 -1.18 25.26 -3.97
N HIS A 413 -2.02 25.22 -5.00
CA HIS A 413 -2.98 26.27 -5.32
C HIS A 413 -4.42 25.84 -5.01
N ARG A 414 -5.35 26.80 -4.97
CA ARG A 414 -6.76 26.57 -4.53
C ARG A 414 -7.54 25.61 -5.43
N ASP A 415 -7.18 25.52 -6.70
CA ASP A 415 -7.77 24.62 -7.69
C ASP A 415 -7.07 23.25 -7.74
N HIS A 416 -5.94 23.09 -7.05
CA HIS A 416 -5.20 21.83 -7.06
C HIS A 416 -5.94 20.73 -6.28
N VAL A 417 -6.13 19.61 -6.96
CA VAL A 417 -6.44 18.31 -6.36
C VAL A 417 -5.24 17.40 -6.59
N VAL A 418 -4.48 17.17 -5.53
CA VAL A 418 -3.27 16.36 -5.51
C VAL A 418 -3.61 14.97 -4.98
N LYS A 419 -3.18 13.93 -5.69
CA LYS A 419 -3.29 12.55 -5.23
C LYS A 419 -1.93 11.97 -4.91
N ILE A 420 -1.82 11.32 -3.77
CA ILE A 420 -0.62 10.60 -3.34
C ILE A 420 -1.00 9.13 -3.17
N MET A 421 -0.62 8.32 -4.15
CA MET A 421 -0.84 6.87 -4.17
C MET A 421 0.28 6.19 -3.40
N ALA A 422 0.01 5.80 -2.16
CA ALA A 422 1.05 5.39 -1.23
C ALA A 422 0.84 3.96 -0.76
N PHE A 423 1.81 3.08 -1.02
CA PHE A 423 1.75 1.71 -0.52
C PHE A 423 1.90 1.64 1.01
N ALA A 424 1.68 0.45 1.56
CA ALA A 424 1.84 0.15 2.98
C ALA A 424 3.21 0.59 3.53
N GLY A 425 3.21 1.30 4.66
CA GLY A 425 4.44 1.63 5.40
C GLY A 425 5.33 2.71 4.76
N THR A 426 4.87 3.41 3.72
CA THR A 426 5.65 4.40 2.95
C THR A 426 5.77 5.79 3.60
N GLY A 427 5.24 5.96 4.81
CA GLY A 427 5.35 7.23 5.55
C GLY A 427 4.35 8.33 5.15
N LYS A 428 3.14 7.96 4.66
CA LYS A 428 2.04 8.88 4.31
C LYS A 428 1.88 10.07 5.28
N THR A 429 1.61 9.78 6.54
CA THR A 429 1.38 10.78 7.59
C THR A 429 2.62 11.62 7.85
N THR A 430 3.81 11.00 7.85
CA THR A 430 5.10 11.72 7.98
C THR A 430 5.31 12.72 6.83
N THR A 431 4.96 12.34 5.60
CA THR A 431 5.03 13.23 4.43
C THR A 431 4.11 14.44 4.62
N LEU A 432 2.86 14.23 5.08
CA LEU A 432 1.91 15.31 5.35
C LEU A 432 2.37 16.25 6.48
N ILE A 433 2.92 15.69 7.57
CA ILE A 433 3.48 16.47 8.68
C ILE A 433 4.59 17.39 8.15
N ARG A 434 5.53 16.84 7.37
CA ARG A 434 6.64 17.62 6.78
C ARG A 434 6.15 18.67 5.79
N TYR A 435 5.12 18.34 4.99
CA TYR A 435 4.53 19.27 4.04
C TYR A 435 3.94 20.51 4.73
N ALA A 436 3.21 20.32 5.83
CA ALA A 436 2.64 21.40 6.63
C ALA A 436 3.71 22.20 7.40
N GLN A 437 4.74 21.53 7.92
CA GLN A 437 5.87 22.18 8.61
C GLN A 437 6.63 23.16 7.71
N GLN A 438 6.78 22.84 6.42
CA GLN A 438 7.43 23.75 5.45
C GLN A 438 6.58 24.98 5.09
N ARG A 439 5.31 25.03 5.52
CA ARG A 439 4.34 26.07 5.16
C ARG A 439 3.63 26.62 6.43
N PRO A 440 4.36 27.22 7.37
CA PRO A 440 3.78 27.70 8.63
C PRO A 440 2.74 28.81 8.45
N HIS A 441 2.76 29.50 7.31
CA HIS A 441 1.83 30.58 6.96
C HIS A 441 0.48 30.10 6.40
N GLN A 442 0.32 28.80 6.12
CA GLN A 442 -0.93 28.22 5.62
C GLN A 442 -1.68 27.48 6.72
N HIS A 443 -3.00 27.54 6.69
CA HIS A 443 -3.88 26.80 7.60
C HIS A 443 -4.39 25.50 6.95
N PHE A 444 -4.14 24.38 7.63
CA PHE A 444 -4.49 23.05 7.14
C PHE A 444 -5.62 22.42 7.94
N LEU A 445 -6.48 21.64 7.27
CA LEU A 445 -7.37 20.67 7.90
C LEU A 445 -6.87 19.27 7.61
N TYR A 446 -6.50 18.51 8.64
CA TYR A 446 -6.20 17.08 8.51
C TYR A 446 -7.41 16.24 8.88
N MET A 447 -7.90 15.49 7.90
CA MET A 447 -9.03 14.59 8.06
C MET A 447 -8.57 13.15 8.24
N ALA A 448 -8.77 12.65 9.45
CA ALA A 448 -8.53 11.25 9.79
C ALA A 448 -9.80 10.41 9.66
N PHE A 449 -9.62 9.14 9.28
CA PHE A 449 -10.71 8.16 9.25
C PHE A 449 -11.18 7.75 10.66
N ASN A 450 -10.25 7.57 11.60
CA ASN A 450 -10.53 7.09 12.97
C ASN A 450 -10.16 8.13 14.03
N LYS A 451 -10.87 8.13 15.17
CA LYS A 451 -10.61 9.02 16.33
C LYS A 451 -9.19 8.83 16.88
N SER A 452 -8.71 7.58 16.98
CA SER A 452 -7.34 7.28 17.43
C SER A 452 -6.27 7.91 16.53
N VAL A 453 -6.45 7.85 15.20
CA VAL A 453 -5.56 8.46 14.21
C VAL A 453 -5.61 9.99 14.32
N ALA A 454 -6.80 10.58 14.49
CA ALA A 454 -6.93 12.02 14.71
C ALA A 454 -6.18 12.47 15.97
N THR A 455 -6.36 11.78 17.10
CA THR A 455 -5.69 12.11 18.36
C THR A 455 -4.18 11.97 18.28
N GLN A 456 -3.68 10.93 17.58
CA GLN A 456 -2.26 10.78 17.33
C GLN A 456 -1.73 11.90 16.43
N ALA A 457 -2.46 12.25 15.37
CA ALA A 457 -2.11 13.34 14.47
C ALA A 457 -2.03 14.69 15.21
N GLN A 458 -2.97 14.99 16.11
CA GLN A 458 -2.94 16.21 16.92
C GLN A 458 -1.64 16.38 17.73
N ARG A 459 -0.99 15.27 18.11
CA ARG A 459 0.28 15.30 18.87
C ARG A 459 1.51 15.46 17.98
N CYS A 460 1.40 15.18 16.69
CA CYS A 460 2.55 15.12 15.77
C CYS A 460 2.55 16.22 14.70
N PHE A 461 1.38 16.71 14.31
CA PHE A 461 1.27 17.80 13.35
C PHE A 461 1.63 19.15 13.98
N PRO A 462 2.14 20.11 13.19
CA PRO A 462 2.39 21.47 13.66
C PRO A 462 1.09 22.20 13.99
N SER A 463 1.19 23.30 14.75
CA SER A 463 0.05 24.05 15.29
C SER A 463 -0.85 24.70 14.23
N ASN A 464 -0.38 24.84 12.99
CA ASN A 464 -1.16 25.35 11.86
C ASN A 464 -2.08 24.29 11.22
N VAL A 465 -2.21 23.09 11.81
CA VAL A 465 -3.07 21.99 11.31
C VAL A 465 -4.15 21.62 12.32
N ASP A 466 -5.41 21.74 11.90
CA ASP A 466 -6.56 21.21 12.65
C ASP A 466 -6.76 19.72 12.30
N CYS A 467 -6.46 18.81 13.23
CA CYS A 467 -6.70 17.37 13.04
C CYS A 467 -8.07 16.95 13.58
N ARG A 468 -8.97 16.48 12.71
CA ARG A 468 -10.36 16.09 13.05
C ARG A 468 -10.80 14.84 12.28
N THR A 469 -11.85 14.17 12.77
CA THR A 469 -12.61 13.20 11.96
C THR A 469 -13.83 13.88 11.34
N VAL A 470 -14.29 13.39 10.18
CA VAL A 470 -15.48 13.96 9.51
C VAL A 470 -16.71 13.89 10.41
N HIS A 471 -16.90 12.74 11.07
CA HIS A 471 -17.99 12.54 12.02
C HIS A 471 -17.90 13.48 13.22
N SER A 472 -16.70 13.83 13.72
CA SER A 472 -16.57 14.81 14.83
C SER A 472 -17.03 16.21 14.42
N MET A 473 -16.75 16.61 13.17
CA MET A 473 -17.22 17.89 12.63
C MET A 473 -18.73 17.90 12.42
N ALA A 474 -19.27 16.83 11.83
CA ALA A 474 -20.70 16.67 11.62
C ALA A 474 -21.49 16.59 12.95
N PHE A 475 -20.92 15.92 13.96
CA PHE A 475 -21.51 15.84 15.29
C PHE A 475 -21.57 17.22 15.96
N GLY A 476 -20.49 17.99 15.86
CA GLY A 476 -20.44 19.37 16.36
C GLY A 476 -21.44 20.31 15.69
N ALA A 477 -21.66 20.15 14.38
CA ALA A 477 -22.55 20.99 13.59
C ALA A 477 -24.05 20.61 13.73
N VAL A 478 -24.37 19.32 13.68
CA VAL A 478 -25.76 18.82 13.61
C VAL A 478 -26.06 17.79 14.71
N GLY A 479 -25.12 16.88 14.97
CA GLY A 479 -25.34 15.72 15.85
C GLY A 479 -25.67 16.05 17.32
N LYS A 480 -25.21 17.18 17.86
CA LYS A 480 -25.55 17.63 19.23
C LYS A 480 -27.06 17.71 19.48
N ARG A 481 -27.85 18.01 18.45
CA ARG A 481 -29.33 18.09 18.55
C ARG A 481 -29.99 16.72 18.65
N SER A 482 -29.27 15.64 18.30
CA SER A 482 -29.75 14.26 18.22
C SER A 482 -29.32 13.39 19.40
N LEU A 483 -28.65 13.95 20.41
CA LEU A 483 -28.05 13.23 21.55
C LEU A 483 -29.03 12.27 22.26
N LYS A 484 -30.28 12.69 22.43
CA LYS A 484 -31.33 11.88 23.09
C LYS A 484 -31.81 10.67 22.26
N LYS A 485 -31.48 10.64 20.98
CA LYS A 485 -31.99 9.69 19.98
C LYS A 485 -30.87 8.98 19.23
N LEU A 486 -29.65 9.01 19.77
CA LEU A 486 -28.48 8.49 19.09
C LEU A 486 -28.41 6.96 19.27
N THR A 487 -28.14 6.27 18.18
CA THR A 487 -27.84 4.84 18.16
C THR A 487 -26.59 4.60 17.32
N SER A 488 -25.83 3.55 17.64
CA SER A 488 -24.69 3.12 16.82
C SER A 488 -25.14 2.69 15.42
N ASN A 489 -26.23 1.91 15.34
CA ASN A 489 -26.80 1.42 14.09
C ASN A 489 -28.26 0.97 14.22
N VAL A 490 -29.03 1.09 13.14
CA VAL A 490 -30.41 0.58 13.07
C VAL A 490 -30.40 -0.89 12.64
N LYS A 491 -30.91 -1.78 13.51
CA LYS A 491 -30.93 -3.23 13.26
C LYS A 491 -32.14 -3.64 12.41
N PRO A 492 -32.00 -4.63 11.49
CA PRO A 492 -33.12 -5.20 10.76
C PRO A 492 -34.25 -5.72 11.67
N PHE A 493 -33.89 -6.17 12.88
CA PHE A 493 -34.87 -6.59 13.87
C PHE A 493 -35.83 -5.48 14.27
N SER A 494 -35.37 -4.26 14.58
CA SER A 494 -36.25 -3.15 14.97
C SER A 494 -37.06 -2.64 13.78
N VAL A 495 -36.44 -2.57 12.60
CA VAL A 495 -37.11 -2.16 11.36
C VAL A 495 -38.27 -3.08 11.02
N ALA A 496 -38.14 -4.40 11.23
CA ALA A 496 -39.17 -5.37 10.90
C ALA A 496 -40.53 -5.10 11.57
N TRP A 497 -40.53 -4.46 12.74
CA TRP A 497 -41.75 -4.15 13.51
C TRP A 497 -42.44 -2.85 13.10
N VAL A 498 -41.72 -1.96 12.42
CA VAL A 498 -42.20 -0.64 12.01
C VAL A 498 -42.68 -0.62 10.54
N LEU A 499 -42.33 -1.65 9.77
CA LEU A 499 -42.75 -1.76 8.37
C LEU A 499 -44.28 -1.88 8.22
N PRO A 500 -44.87 -1.36 7.12
CA PRO A 500 -46.29 -1.48 6.85
C PRO A 500 -46.81 -2.92 6.86
N LYS A 501 -48.08 -3.11 7.22
CA LYS A 501 -48.76 -4.42 7.15
C LYS A 501 -48.65 -4.98 5.73
N GLY A 502 -48.11 -6.21 5.60
CA GLY A 502 -47.83 -6.86 4.32
C GLY A 502 -46.39 -6.68 3.79
N SER A 503 -45.65 -5.66 4.25
CA SER A 503 -44.22 -5.47 3.94
C SER A 503 -43.27 -5.98 5.03
N GLY A 504 -43.81 -6.47 6.15
CA GLY A 504 -43.02 -6.95 7.30
C GLY A 504 -42.14 -8.17 7.04
N GLY A 505 -41.29 -8.49 8.02
CA GLY A 505 -40.39 -9.64 8.00
C GLY A 505 -38.91 -9.28 7.87
N PHE A 506 -38.03 -10.15 8.38
CA PHE A 506 -36.60 -9.86 8.52
C PHE A 506 -35.86 -9.65 7.19
N VAL A 507 -36.30 -10.31 6.12
CA VAL A 507 -35.70 -10.15 4.79
C VAL A 507 -35.97 -8.75 4.23
N ASN A 508 -37.22 -8.30 4.26
CA ASN A 508 -37.59 -6.96 3.79
C ASN A 508 -36.96 -5.88 4.67
N ALA A 509 -36.97 -6.07 5.99
CA ALA A 509 -36.33 -5.16 6.94
C ALA A 509 -34.82 -5.02 6.68
N LYS A 510 -34.14 -6.12 6.33
CA LYS A 510 -32.74 -6.08 5.90
C LYS A 510 -32.57 -5.23 4.64
N VAL A 511 -33.38 -5.46 3.60
CA VAL A 511 -33.29 -4.69 2.34
C VAL A 511 -33.52 -3.20 2.59
N VAL A 512 -34.49 -2.84 3.43
CA VAL A 512 -34.77 -1.44 3.83
C VAL A 512 -33.59 -0.85 4.61
N THR A 513 -33.01 -1.59 5.56
CA THR A 513 -31.82 -1.16 6.32
C THR A 513 -30.61 -0.92 5.41
N LEU A 514 -30.38 -1.83 4.45
CA LEU A 514 -29.32 -1.67 3.44
C LEU A 514 -29.57 -0.46 2.54
N THR A 515 -30.83 -0.21 2.18
CA THR A 515 -31.22 0.96 1.37
C THR A 515 -30.97 2.27 2.13
N LEU A 516 -31.30 2.33 3.42
CA LEU A 516 -30.99 3.46 4.30
C LEU A 516 -29.48 3.71 4.39
N ASN A 517 -28.69 2.66 4.66
CA ASN A 517 -27.22 2.78 4.75
C ASN A 517 -26.60 3.23 3.42
N ALA A 518 -27.08 2.69 2.29
CA ALA A 518 -26.63 3.10 0.96
C ALA A 518 -26.94 4.59 0.68
N TYR A 519 -28.10 5.08 1.11
CA TYR A 519 -28.44 6.51 0.99
C TYR A 519 -27.60 7.39 1.91
N MET A 520 -27.38 7.00 3.16
CA MET A 520 -26.55 7.77 4.11
C MET A 520 -25.09 7.85 3.64
N ALA A 521 -24.60 6.84 2.92
CA ALA A 521 -23.27 6.86 2.31
C ALA A 521 -23.21 7.58 0.95
N SER A 522 -24.33 7.83 0.26
CA SER A 522 -24.35 8.43 -1.09
C SER A 522 -24.30 9.96 -1.07
N ALA A 523 -24.01 10.58 -2.23
CA ALA A 523 -24.12 12.02 -2.44
C ALA A 523 -25.56 12.49 -2.76
N ASP A 524 -26.50 11.56 -2.98
CA ASP A 524 -27.86 11.87 -3.42
C ASP A 524 -28.64 12.65 -2.36
N THR A 525 -29.48 13.60 -2.78
CA THR A 525 -30.28 14.41 -1.84
C THR A 525 -31.47 13.65 -1.24
N HIS A 526 -32.00 12.65 -1.96
CA HIS A 526 -33.20 11.89 -1.55
C HIS A 526 -33.02 10.38 -1.80
N ILE A 527 -33.83 9.54 -1.13
CA ILE A 527 -33.78 8.09 -1.32
C ILE A 527 -34.42 7.73 -2.66
N THR A 528 -33.57 7.31 -3.60
CA THR A 528 -34.00 6.78 -4.90
C THR A 528 -34.02 5.24 -4.94
N PRO A 529 -34.75 4.62 -5.91
CA PRO A 529 -34.72 3.17 -6.15
C PRO A 529 -33.33 2.60 -6.49
N ASN A 530 -32.34 3.45 -6.81
CA ASN A 530 -30.97 3.02 -7.08
C ASN A 530 -30.20 2.63 -5.81
N HIS A 531 -30.63 3.11 -4.64
CA HIS A 531 -30.06 2.71 -3.35
C HIS A 531 -30.49 1.30 -2.92
N VAL A 532 -31.53 0.75 -3.55
CA VAL A 532 -32.00 -0.61 -3.25
C VAL A 532 -31.05 -1.63 -3.88
N PRO A 533 -30.55 -2.62 -3.12
CA PRO A 533 -29.67 -3.66 -3.63
C PRO A 533 -30.19 -4.31 -4.91
N ASN A 534 -29.31 -4.49 -5.90
CA ASN A 534 -29.66 -5.14 -7.16
C ASN A 534 -29.98 -6.63 -7.00
N LYS A 535 -29.44 -7.27 -5.97
CA LYS A 535 -29.62 -8.68 -5.62
C LYS A 535 -29.87 -8.78 -4.12
N TYR A 536 -30.80 -9.63 -3.71
CA TYR A 536 -30.96 -10.01 -2.31
C TYR A 536 -31.51 -11.45 -2.21
N LYS A 537 -31.26 -12.13 -1.08
CA LYS A 537 -31.84 -13.44 -0.82
C LYS A 537 -33.27 -13.28 -0.31
N ASN A 538 -34.21 -13.97 -0.95
CA ASN A 538 -35.61 -14.00 -0.49
C ASN A 538 -35.76 -14.92 0.75
N THR A 539 -36.98 -15.05 1.25
CA THR A 539 -37.30 -15.90 2.42
C THR A 539 -36.95 -17.37 2.24
N HIS A 540 -36.85 -17.85 0.99
CA HIS A 540 -36.45 -19.22 0.63
C HIS A 540 -34.92 -19.36 0.44
N GLY A 541 -34.14 -18.29 0.67
CA GLY A 541 -32.69 -18.29 0.51
C GLY A 541 -32.21 -18.20 -0.94
N GLN A 542 -33.12 -18.02 -1.90
CA GLN A 542 -32.79 -17.89 -3.33
C GLN A 542 -32.41 -16.44 -3.64
N VAL A 543 -31.34 -16.25 -4.42
CA VAL A 543 -30.92 -14.93 -4.89
C VAL A 543 -31.93 -14.42 -5.91
N THR A 544 -32.57 -13.30 -5.62
CA THR A 544 -33.60 -12.68 -6.47
C THR A 544 -33.20 -11.25 -6.84
N MET A 545 -33.63 -10.81 -8.03
CA MET A 545 -33.51 -9.43 -8.49
C MET A 545 -34.85 -8.73 -8.24
N PRO A 546 -34.91 -7.66 -7.43
CA PRO A 546 -36.15 -6.92 -7.24
C PRO A 546 -36.52 -6.20 -8.55
N ASP A 547 -37.79 -6.31 -8.94
CA ASP A 547 -38.33 -5.57 -10.08
C ASP A 547 -38.45 -4.07 -9.77
N ARG A 548 -38.82 -3.27 -10.77
CA ARG A 548 -38.92 -1.81 -10.60
C ARG A 548 -39.95 -1.41 -9.52
N ASN A 549 -41.02 -2.19 -9.37
CA ASN A 549 -42.06 -1.89 -8.39
C ASN A 549 -41.60 -2.22 -6.97
N ALA A 550 -40.98 -3.38 -6.75
CA ALA A 550 -40.39 -3.75 -5.46
C ALA A 550 -39.31 -2.75 -5.03
N LYS A 551 -38.42 -2.34 -5.96
CA LYS A 551 -37.43 -1.29 -5.66
C LYS A 551 -38.08 0.03 -5.21
N ARG A 552 -39.18 0.44 -5.86
CA ARG A 552 -39.93 1.64 -5.42
C ARG A 552 -40.58 1.44 -4.06
N MET A 553 -41.10 0.26 -3.74
CA MET A 553 -41.66 -0.01 -2.41
C MET A 553 -40.59 0.06 -1.32
N PHE A 554 -39.45 -0.63 -1.50
CA PHE A 554 -38.35 -0.58 -0.53
C PHE A 554 -37.80 0.84 -0.33
N ALA A 555 -37.65 1.61 -1.40
CA ALA A 555 -37.23 3.00 -1.30
C ALA A 555 -38.25 3.88 -0.54
N ARG A 556 -39.56 3.68 -0.76
CA ARG A 556 -40.62 4.38 0.00
C ARG A 556 -40.62 4.01 1.48
N ASP A 557 -40.41 2.74 1.81
CA ASP A 557 -40.35 2.27 3.19
C ASP A 557 -39.10 2.83 3.90
N ALA A 558 -37.95 2.85 3.23
CA ALA A 558 -36.75 3.52 3.71
C ALA A 558 -36.98 5.03 3.91
N GLN A 559 -37.61 5.72 2.95
CA GLN A 559 -37.90 7.16 3.06
C GLN A 559 -38.76 7.46 4.29
N ARG A 560 -39.81 6.67 4.55
CA ARG A 560 -40.66 6.84 5.74
C ARG A 560 -39.89 6.71 7.06
N ILE A 561 -38.90 5.82 7.12
CA ILE A 561 -38.04 5.67 8.29
C ILE A 561 -37.09 6.87 8.38
N TRP A 562 -36.46 7.26 7.27
CA TRP A 562 -35.55 8.41 7.22
C TRP A 562 -36.23 9.72 7.64
N ASP A 563 -37.44 9.99 7.17
CA ASP A 563 -38.18 11.21 7.53
C ASP A 563 -38.38 11.30 9.05
N LYS A 564 -38.73 10.16 9.67
CA LYS A 564 -38.85 10.06 11.13
C LYS A 564 -37.51 10.10 11.84
N MET A 565 -36.43 9.59 11.25
CA MET A 565 -35.06 9.74 11.78
C MET A 565 -34.68 11.24 11.81
N ALA A 566 -34.87 11.94 10.69
CA ALA A 566 -34.49 13.32 10.46
C ALA A 566 -35.35 14.35 11.21
N ALA A 567 -36.59 14.03 11.59
CA ALA A 567 -37.48 14.94 12.33
C ALA A 567 -36.96 15.34 13.73
N LEU A 568 -35.97 14.62 14.29
CA LEU A 568 -35.35 14.86 15.61
C LEU A 568 -36.32 14.90 16.81
N GLU A 569 -37.59 14.55 16.63
CA GLU A 569 -38.58 14.39 17.69
C GLU A 569 -38.28 13.18 18.59
N GLU A 570 -38.72 13.23 19.86
CA GLU A 570 -38.61 12.10 20.79
C GLU A 570 -39.46 10.92 20.31
N THR A 571 -38.85 9.73 20.22
CA THR A 571 -39.50 8.50 19.74
C THR A 571 -39.12 7.34 20.65
N ARG A 572 -40.07 6.43 20.89
CA ARG A 572 -39.82 5.16 21.60
C ARG A 572 -39.29 4.06 20.66
N GLU A 573 -39.51 4.21 19.37
CA GLU A 573 -39.12 3.22 18.36
C GLU A 573 -37.64 3.35 17.97
N TYR A 574 -36.85 2.33 18.31
CA TYR A 574 -35.41 2.27 18.02
C TYR A 574 -35.11 2.33 16.51
N ALA A 575 -36.04 1.89 15.66
CA ALA A 575 -35.89 1.96 14.20
C ALA A 575 -35.84 3.41 13.66
N HIS A 576 -36.30 4.39 14.45
CA HIS A 576 -36.25 5.80 14.08
C HIS A 576 -35.06 6.54 14.70
N HIS A 577 -34.19 5.88 15.47
CA HIS A 577 -33.05 6.53 16.11
C HIS A 577 -32.02 7.02 15.08
N MET A 578 -31.37 8.15 15.38
CA MET A 578 -30.36 8.74 14.52
C MET A 578 -29.04 7.98 14.65
N THR A 579 -28.43 7.62 13.52
CA THR A 579 -27.12 6.96 13.48
C THR A 579 -25.98 7.97 13.29
N HIS A 580 -24.73 7.51 13.48
CA HIS A 580 -23.55 8.33 13.18
C HIS A 580 -23.47 8.76 11.71
N ASP A 581 -23.83 7.87 10.78
CA ASP A 581 -23.88 8.19 9.36
C ASP A 581 -25.12 9.03 9.00
N GLY A 582 -26.18 8.97 9.82
CA GLY A 582 -27.39 9.77 9.65
C GLY A 582 -27.17 11.25 9.91
N TYR A 583 -26.52 11.64 11.02
CA TYR A 583 -26.21 13.06 11.23
C TYR A 583 -25.13 13.56 10.27
N LEU A 584 -24.21 12.69 9.82
CA LEU A 584 -23.25 13.02 8.77
C LEU A 584 -23.98 13.32 7.47
N LYS A 585 -25.00 12.53 7.12
CA LYS A 585 -25.86 12.78 5.97
C LYS A 585 -26.61 14.10 6.08
N LEU A 586 -27.16 14.42 7.25
CA LEU A 586 -27.80 15.73 7.48
C LEU A 586 -26.80 16.89 7.31
N TRP A 587 -25.55 16.74 7.76
CA TRP A 587 -24.51 17.75 7.54
C TRP A 587 -24.14 17.87 6.06
N GLN A 588 -23.99 16.76 5.33
CA GLN A 588 -23.77 16.77 3.88
C GLN A 588 -24.89 17.54 3.14
N LEU A 589 -26.15 17.32 3.51
CA LEU A 589 -27.30 18.00 2.91
C LEU A 589 -27.30 19.52 3.17
N GLN A 590 -26.66 20.00 4.23
CA GLN A 590 -26.50 21.44 4.51
C GLN A 590 -25.46 22.12 3.60
N ARG A 591 -24.64 21.36 2.87
CA ARG A 591 -23.54 21.87 2.01
C ARG A 591 -22.61 22.83 2.76
N PRO A 592 -21.88 22.34 3.78
CA PRO A 592 -21.05 23.18 4.61
C PRO A 592 -19.87 23.77 3.82
N THR A 593 -19.47 25.00 4.16
CA THR A 593 -18.25 25.63 3.63
C THR A 593 -17.16 25.64 4.71
N LEU A 594 -15.93 25.33 4.30
CA LEU A 594 -14.75 25.20 5.16
C LEU A 594 -13.72 26.29 4.82
N ASP A 595 -14.18 27.53 4.67
CA ASP A 595 -13.41 28.66 4.13
C ASP A 595 -12.23 29.13 5.00
N LYS A 596 -12.13 28.62 6.23
CA LYS A 596 -11.03 28.94 7.16
C LYS A 596 -9.73 28.18 6.88
N TYR A 597 -9.72 27.24 5.93
CA TYR A 597 -8.55 26.43 5.60
C TYR A 597 -8.07 26.70 4.18
N ASP A 598 -6.76 26.81 4.02
CA ASP A 598 -6.11 26.96 2.71
C ASP A 598 -5.94 25.62 2.00
N VAL A 599 -5.76 24.54 2.79
CA VAL A 599 -5.52 23.18 2.29
C VAL A 599 -6.21 22.14 3.17
N ILE A 600 -6.80 21.11 2.54
CA ILE A 600 -7.39 19.95 3.21
C ILE A 600 -6.56 18.70 2.88
N PHE A 601 -6.09 18.01 3.91
CA PHE A 601 -5.53 16.66 3.82
C PHE A 601 -6.62 15.63 4.08
N ILE A 602 -6.79 14.70 3.13
CA ILE A 602 -7.72 13.59 3.25
C ILE A 602 -6.89 12.31 3.32
N ASP A 603 -6.69 11.80 4.53
CA ASP A 603 -5.96 10.56 4.78
C ASP A 603 -6.87 9.33 4.64
N GLU A 604 -6.29 8.19 4.28
CA GLU A 604 -6.99 6.94 3.97
C GLU A 604 -8.16 7.16 2.97
N ALA A 605 -7.92 7.97 1.95
CA ALA A 605 -8.95 8.39 0.98
C ALA A 605 -9.64 7.21 0.26
N GLN A 606 -9.02 6.03 0.19
CA GLN A 606 -9.66 4.83 -0.36
C GLN A 606 -10.88 4.33 0.45
N ASP A 607 -11.02 4.73 1.71
CA ASP A 607 -12.11 4.30 2.61
C ASP A 607 -13.19 5.39 2.79
N CYS A 608 -13.12 6.49 2.02
CA CYS A 608 -14.13 7.54 2.05
C CYS A 608 -15.45 7.10 1.41
N THR A 609 -16.59 7.51 1.98
CA THR A 609 -17.90 7.35 1.35
C THR A 609 -18.18 8.50 0.37
N PRO A 610 -19.05 8.31 -0.65
CA PRO A 610 -19.48 9.40 -1.52
C PRO A 610 -20.01 10.63 -0.78
N ALA A 611 -20.71 10.45 0.35
CA ALA A 611 -21.19 11.54 1.19
C ALA A 611 -20.03 12.40 1.74
N ILE A 612 -18.92 11.77 2.18
CA ILE A 612 -17.74 12.50 2.64
C ILE A 612 -17.08 13.26 1.48
N MET A 613 -16.97 12.62 0.31
CA MET A 613 -16.38 13.27 -0.86
C MET A 613 -17.20 14.48 -1.33
N ASP A 614 -18.53 14.40 -1.27
CA ASP A 614 -19.44 15.51 -1.63
C ASP A 614 -19.31 16.71 -0.69
N ILE A 615 -18.87 16.48 0.56
CA ILE A 615 -18.50 17.57 1.47
C ILE A 615 -17.13 18.15 1.09
N MET A 616 -16.13 17.32 0.83
CA MET A 616 -14.73 17.77 0.81
C MET A 616 -14.25 18.31 -0.54
N LEU A 617 -14.69 17.73 -1.65
CA LEU A 617 -14.21 18.10 -2.97
C LEU A 617 -14.68 19.49 -3.44
N PRO A 618 -15.91 19.94 -3.13
CA PRO A 618 -16.38 21.27 -3.55
C PRO A 618 -15.74 22.46 -2.82
N GLN A 619 -14.94 22.24 -1.78
CA GLN A 619 -14.36 23.31 -0.95
C GLN A 619 -13.43 24.24 -1.76
N HIS A 620 -13.35 25.53 -1.42
CA HIS A 620 -12.56 26.52 -2.18
C HIS A 620 -11.07 26.60 -1.77
N CYS A 621 -10.43 25.45 -1.59
CA CYS A 621 -9.07 25.30 -1.07
C CYS A 621 -8.31 24.19 -1.81
N GLY A 622 -6.98 24.10 -1.64
CA GLY A 622 -6.20 22.98 -2.16
C GLY A 622 -6.59 21.67 -1.47
N LYS A 623 -6.58 20.54 -2.19
CA LYS A 623 -6.87 19.21 -1.60
C LYS A 623 -5.72 18.25 -1.86
N ILE A 624 -5.28 17.55 -0.81
CA ILE A 624 -4.32 16.45 -0.93
C ILE A 624 -4.99 15.17 -0.44
N LEU A 625 -5.26 14.25 -1.36
CA LEU A 625 -5.80 12.93 -1.07
C LEU A 625 -4.63 11.95 -0.98
N VAL A 626 -4.47 11.31 0.17
CA VAL A 626 -3.43 10.31 0.40
C VAL A 626 -4.04 9.00 0.88
N GLY A 627 -3.44 7.89 0.46
CA GLY A 627 -3.88 6.57 0.91
C GLY A 627 -3.32 5.45 0.04
N ASP A 628 -3.70 4.23 0.38
CA ASP A 628 -3.33 3.03 -0.38
C ASP A 628 -4.59 2.45 -1.06
N PRO A 629 -4.73 2.51 -2.39
CA PRO A 629 -5.92 1.97 -3.07
C PRO A 629 -6.08 0.46 -2.87
N HIS A 630 -5.04 -0.25 -2.42
CA HIS A 630 -5.06 -1.69 -2.18
C HIS A 630 -5.28 -2.06 -0.71
N GLN A 631 -5.48 -1.08 0.17
CA GLN A 631 -5.91 -1.30 1.56
C GLN A 631 -7.37 -0.92 1.81
N GLN A 632 -8.17 -0.80 0.74
CA GLN A 632 -9.61 -0.60 0.86
C GLN A 632 -10.27 -1.89 1.39
N ILE A 633 -10.78 -1.84 2.62
CA ILE A 633 -11.41 -2.99 3.29
C ILE A 633 -12.76 -2.64 3.95
N TYR A 634 -13.27 -1.43 3.74
CA TYR A 634 -14.54 -0.95 4.31
C TYR A 634 -15.67 -0.78 3.27
N THR A 635 -15.59 -1.47 2.13
CA THR A 635 -16.62 -1.43 1.07
C THR A 635 -18.02 -1.81 1.55
N PHE A 636 -18.12 -2.70 2.55
CA PHE A 636 -19.39 -3.07 3.19
C PHE A 636 -20.11 -1.89 3.88
N ARG A 637 -19.39 -0.79 4.17
CA ARG A 637 -19.96 0.47 4.70
C ARG A 637 -20.36 1.46 3.60
N GLY A 638 -20.23 1.08 2.33
CA GLY A 638 -20.44 1.99 1.19
C GLY A 638 -19.24 2.87 0.86
N ALA A 639 -18.06 2.57 1.41
CA ALA A 639 -16.83 3.23 1.02
C ALA A 639 -16.51 2.95 -0.46
N VAL A 640 -16.05 3.99 -1.16
CA VAL A 640 -15.60 3.90 -2.55
C VAL A 640 -14.16 4.38 -2.65
N ASN A 641 -13.41 3.83 -3.59
CA ASN A 641 -11.99 4.12 -3.68
C ASN A 641 -11.78 5.51 -4.30
N ALA A 642 -11.80 6.57 -3.48
CA ALA A 642 -11.69 7.96 -3.93
C ALA A 642 -10.40 8.20 -4.73
N LEU A 643 -9.32 7.50 -4.37
CA LEU A 643 -8.04 7.56 -5.07
C LEU A 643 -8.14 7.10 -6.53
N ASN A 644 -9.10 6.26 -6.88
CA ASN A 644 -9.35 5.85 -8.28
C ASN A 644 -10.42 6.71 -8.98
N LEU A 645 -11.42 7.19 -8.24
CA LEU A 645 -12.60 7.85 -8.82
C LEU A 645 -12.44 9.35 -9.04
N VAL A 646 -11.75 10.05 -8.14
CA VAL A 646 -11.68 11.52 -8.14
C VAL A 646 -10.80 12.01 -9.30
N GLU A 647 -11.13 13.09 -9.99
CA GLU A 647 -10.20 13.68 -10.95
C GLU A 647 -9.06 14.41 -10.21
N HIS A 648 -7.87 14.45 -10.81
CA HIS A 648 -6.71 15.04 -10.16
C HIS A 648 -5.93 15.93 -11.11
N THR A 649 -5.35 16.97 -10.54
CA THR A 649 -4.41 17.87 -11.22
C THR A 649 -3.00 17.27 -11.21
N HIS A 650 -2.62 16.62 -10.11
CA HIS A 650 -1.28 16.09 -9.87
C HIS A 650 -1.37 14.70 -9.22
N LEU A 651 -0.44 13.81 -9.58
CA LEU A 651 -0.39 12.44 -9.11
C LEU A 651 1.04 12.09 -8.70
N TYR A 652 1.20 11.71 -7.44
CA TYR A 652 2.45 11.22 -6.86
C TYR A 652 2.29 9.78 -6.40
N TYR A 653 3.41 9.08 -6.33
CA TYR A 653 3.48 7.72 -5.82
C TYR A 653 4.48 7.65 -4.68
N LEU A 654 4.15 6.91 -3.63
CA LEU A 654 5.09 6.49 -2.61
C LEU A 654 5.20 4.96 -2.66
N THR A 655 6.36 4.44 -3.06
CA THR A 655 6.56 3.02 -3.35
C THR A 655 7.49 2.31 -2.38
N GLN A 656 8.35 3.05 -1.67
CA GLN A 656 9.29 2.51 -0.69
C GLN A 656 8.70 2.50 0.73
N SER A 657 8.55 1.30 1.31
CA SER A 657 8.13 1.08 2.70
C SER A 657 9.29 1.29 3.66
N PHE A 658 9.02 1.95 4.79
CA PHE A 658 9.92 2.05 5.93
C PHE A 658 9.59 1.03 7.03
N ARG A 659 8.60 0.15 6.82
CA ARG A 659 8.13 -0.80 7.83
C ARG A 659 8.85 -2.14 7.77
N PHE A 660 9.09 -2.66 6.57
CA PHE A 660 9.56 -4.03 6.35
C PHE A 660 10.59 -4.12 5.21
N GLY A 661 11.40 -5.17 5.26
CA GLY A 661 12.45 -5.48 4.27
C GLY A 661 11.97 -6.12 2.97
N SER A 662 12.94 -6.49 2.13
CA SER A 662 12.73 -7.01 0.77
C SER A 662 11.88 -8.28 0.71
N GLU A 663 12.01 -9.19 1.67
CA GLU A 663 11.28 -10.47 1.64
C GLU A 663 9.77 -10.29 1.80
N ILE A 664 9.35 -9.47 2.76
CA ILE A 664 7.93 -9.16 2.99
C ILE A 664 7.41 -8.29 1.85
N ALA A 665 8.21 -7.32 1.39
CA ALA A 665 7.87 -6.47 0.25
C ALA A 665 7.65 -7.28 -1.03
N TYR A 666 8.44 -8.33 -1.28
CA TYR A 666 8.26 -9.22 -2.43
C TYR A 666 6.93 -9.98 -2.39
N ILE A 667 6.52 -10.48 -1.23
CA ILE A 667 5.19 -11.12 -1.09
C ILE A 667 4.08 -10.11 -1.36
N GLY A 668 4.15 -8.94 -0.72
CA GLY A 668 3.17 -7.88 -0.93
C GLY A 668 3.08 -7.48 -2.40
N ALA A 669 4.22 -7.25 -3.06
CA ALA A 669 4.30 -6.94 -4.49
C ALA A 669 3.72 -8.07 -5.35
N THR A 670 3.97 -9.34 -5.00
CA THR A 670 3.46 -10.50 -5.74
C THR A 670 1.94 -10.61 -5.64
N ILE A 671 1.35 -10.41 -4.45
CA ILE A 671 -0.11 -10.38 -4.28
C ILE A 671 -0.72 -9.26 -5.14
N LEU A 672 -0.15 -8.05 -5.09
CA LEU A 672 -0.62 -6.92 -5.90
C LEU A 672 -0.50 -7.20 -7.41
N GLN A 673 0.57 -7.84 -7.84
CA GLN A 673 0.83 -8.11 -9.24
C GLN A 673 -0.01 -9.25 -9.80
N VAL A 674 -0.06 -10.39 -9.11
CA VAL A 674 -0.74 -11.62 -9.55
C VAL A 674 -2.25 -11.50 -9.38
N CYS A 675 -2.71 -11.07 -8.20
CA CYS A 675 -4.12 -11.03 -7.88
C CYS A 675 -4.80 -9.75 -8.39
N LYS A 676 -4.09 -8.62 -8.40
CA LYS A 676 -4.68 -7.30 -8.73
C LYS A 676 -4.10 -6.62 -9.98
N LYS A 677 -3.10 -7.22 -10.64
CA LYS A 677 -2.46 -6.70 -11.87
C LYS A 677 -1.87 -5.28 -11.73
N VAL A 678 -1.40 -4.93 -10.53
CA VAL A 678 -0.77 -3.63 -10.24
C VAL A 678 0.57 -3.52 -10.95
N LYS A 679 0.83 -2.36 -11.58
CA LYS A 679 2.05 -2.12 -12.37
C LYS A 679 3.22 -1.57 -11.56
N LYS A 680 2.94 -0.73 -10.56
CA LYS A 680 3.95 -0.16 -9.65
C LYS A 680 4.39 -1.24 -8.66
N ILE A 681 5.68 -1.27 -8.33
CA ILE A 681 6.28 -2.32 -7.51
C ILE A 681 6.48 -1.78 -6.09
N LEU A 682 6.02 -2.53 -5.08
CA LEU A 682 6.28 -2.25 -3.67
C LEU A 682 7.74 -2.59 -3.34
N VAL A 683 8.47 -1.60 -2.82
CA VAL A 683 9.86 -1.74 -2.38
C VAL A 683 9.90 -1.67 -0.87
N GLY A 684 10.72 -2.50 -0.24
CA GLY A 684 10.94 -2.49 1.21
C GLY A 684 11.99 -1.48 1.63
N GLY A 685 12.18 -1.37 2.94
CA GLY A 685 13.22 -0.53 3.53
C GLY A 685 14.58 -1.23 3.51
N LYS A 686 15.50 -0.70 4.33
CA LYS A 686 16.79 -1.34 4.61
C LYS A 686 16.71 -2.36 5.76
N GLN A 687 15.51 -2.60 6.30
CA GLN A 687 15.34 -3.57 7.38
C GLN A 687 15.50 -5.00 6.85
N ASP A 688 16.01 -5.88 7.69
CA ASP A 688 15.97 -7.32 7.41
C ASP A 688 14.54 -7.84 7.59
N GLY A 689 14.10 -8.68 6.65
CA GLY A 689 12.80 -9.35 6.69
C GLY A 689 12.95 -10.85 6.56
N CYS A 690 12.14 -11.62 7.28
CA CYS A 690 12.13 -13.07 7.19
C CYS A 690 10.71 -13.61 6.94
N VAL A 691 10.59 -14.41 5.89
CA VAL A 691 9.35 -15.11 5.51
C VAL A 691 9.45 -16.62 5.72
N ARG A 692 10.68 -17.14 5.75
CA ARG A 692 11.01 -18.56 5.69
C ARG A 692 11.16 -19.21 7.07
N GLY A 693 10.62 -18.59 8.11
CA GLY A 693 10.64 -19.18 9.45
C GLY A 693 12.03 -19.37 10.07
N LYS A 694 13.04 -18.53 9.76
CA LYS A 694 14.31 -18.53 10.55
C LYS A 694 14.06 -18.22 12.03
N ALA A 695 12.89 -17.70 12.39
CA ALA A 695 12.34 -17.88 13.73
C ALA A 695 11.75 -19.28 13.87
N VAL A 696 12.60 -20.32 13.88
CA VAL A 696 12.23 -21.71 14.20
C VAL A 696 11.53 -21.78 15.56
N ASP A 697 11.74 -20.77 16.40
CA ASP A 697 11.03 -20.57 17.64
C ASP A 697 9.56 -20.23 17.41
N SER A 698 9.20 -19.23 16.57
CA SER A 698 7.84 -18.62 16.57
C SER A 698 6.69 -19.61 16.32
N LEU A 699 6.91 -20.69 15.58
CA LEU A 699 5.91 -21.73 15.32
C LEU A 699 5.91 -22.87 16.35
N ARG A 700 7.08 -23.23 16.90
CA ARG A 700 7.12 -24.09 18.11
C ARG A 700 6.33 -23.42 19.23
N LEU A 701 6.49 -22.11 19.37
CA LEU A 701 5.80 -21.26 20.33
C LEU A 701 4.28 -21.26 20.17
N LEU A 702 3.75 -21.25 18.94
CA LEU A 702 2.31 -21.42 18.69
C LEU A 702 1.80 -22.83 19.04
N THR A 703 2.62 -23.86 18.79
CA THR A 703 2.26 -25.26 19.10
C THR A 703 2.36 -25.56 20.60
N THR A 704 3.30 -24.93 21.32
CA THR A 704 3.50 -25.11 22.77
C THR A 704 2.78 -24.06 23.61
N GLY A 705 2.22 -23.02 23.02
CA GLY A 705 1.60 -21.88 23.72
C GLY A 705 2.60 -21.09 24.59
N LEU A 706 3.90 -21.22 24.34
CA LEU A 706 4.96 -20.45 25.02
C LEU A 706 5.38 -19.31 24.10
N SER A 707 5.75 -18.14 24.63
CA SER A 707 6.26 -17.01 23.83
C SER A 707 7.67 -16.61 24.30
N PRO A 708 8.61 -16.25 23.41
CA PRO A 708 10.00 -15.97 23.75
C PRO A 708 10.17 -14.49 24.13
N GLY A 709 9.14 -13.66 23.89
CA GLY A 709 9.14 -12.23 24.07
C GLY A 709 7.72 -11.68 23.98
N ARG A 710 7.28 -11.02 25.05
CA ARG A 710 5.93 -10.45 25.18
C ARG A 710 5.66 -9.37 24.13
N GLY A 711 4.45 -9.34 23.61
CA GLY A 711 3.92 -8.30 22.72
C GLY A 711 4.46 -8.27 21.28
N LYS A 712 5.19 -9.31 20.85
CA LYS A 712 5.85 -9.31 19.54
C LYS A 712 5.11 -10.09 18.45
N ILE A 713 4.32 -11.09 18.82
CA ILE A 713 3.71 -12.03 17.88
C ILE A 713 2.21 -11.74 17.76
N ALA A 714 1.75 -11.45 16.54
CA ALA A 714 0.34 -11.27 16.24
C ALA A 714 -0.17 -12.37 15.29
N VAL A 715 -1.30 -13.00 15.63
CA VAL A 715 -2.03 -13.94 14.78
C VAL A 715 -3.23 -13.21 14.20
N LEU A 716 -3.22 -13.03 12.88
CA LEU A 716 -4.23 -12.27 12.16
C LEU A 716 -5.13 -13.20 11.34
N SER A 717 -6.44 -13.04 11.54
CA SER A 717 -7.47 -13.81 10.85
C SER A 717 -8.43 -12.96 10.03
N ARG A 718 -9.10 -13.57 9.07
CA ARG A 718 -10.17 -12.92 8.32
C ARG A 718 -11.45 -12.79 9.16
N SER A 719 -11.77 -13.80 9.98
CA SER A 719 -13.03 -13.90 10.73
C SER A 719 -12.86 -14.00 12.25
N ASN A 720 -13.85 -13.53 13.02
CA ASN A 720 -13.88 -13.68 14.48
C ASN A 720 -13.94 -15.16 14.91
N LEU A 721 -14.55 -16.04 14.09
CA LEU A 721 -14.54 -17.49 14.31
C LEU A 721 -13.13 -18.04 14.40
N SER A 722 -12.28 -17.68 13.43
CA SER A 722 -10.90 -18.12 13.42
C SER A 722 -10.08 -17.52 14.57
N VAL A 723 -10.34 -16.27 14.97
CA VAL A 723 -9.72 -15.68 16.17
C VAL A 723 -10.06 -16.49 17.43
N PHE A 724 -11.33 -16.86 17.62
CA PHE A 724 -11.75 -17.71 18.73
C PHE A 724 -11.07 -19.08 18.68
N ASP A 725 -11.08 -19.73 17.51
CA ASP A 725 -10.44 -21.02 17.31
C ASP A 725 -8.94 -21.00 17.66
N GLN A 726 -8.22 -19.94 17.30
CA GLN A 726 -6.81 -19.77 17.65
C GLN A 726 -6.62 -19.50 19.15
N ALA A 727 -7.49 -18.71 19.77
CA ALA A 727 -7.44 -18.46 21.21
C ALA A 727 -7.65 -19.77 22.00
N VAL A 728 -8.61 -20.60 21.58
CA VAL A 728 -8.83 -21.93 22.17
C VAL A 728 -7.62 -22.83 21.95
N ARG A 729 -7.06 -22.87 20.74
CA ARG A 729 -5.87 -23.69 20.44
C ARG A 729 -4.67 -23.33 21.32
N LEU A 730 -4.38 -22.04 21.49
CA LEU A 730 -3.24 -21.57 22.28
C LEU A 730 -3.43 -21.83 23.78
N THR A 731 -4.65 -21.67 24.28
CA THR A 731 -4.97 -21.92 25.70
C THR A 731 -5.11 -23.41 26.03
N ASP A 732 -5.53 -24.23 25.07
CA ASP A 732 -5.51 -25.70 25.19
C ASP A 732 -4.07 -26.23 25.20
N ALA A 733 -3.15 -25.62 24.43
CA ALA A 733 -1.73 -25.98 24.43
C ALA A 733 -1.00 -25.54 25.70
N ASN A 734 -1.32 -24.35 26.23
CA ASN A 734 -0.77 -23.84 27.49
C ASN A 734 -1.84 -23.03 28.25
N PRO A 735 -2.39 -23.57 29.36
CA PRO A 735 -3.40 -22.86 30.17
C PRO A 735 -2.93 -21.54 30.79
N HIS A 736 -1.61 -21.33 30.92
CA HIS A 736 -1.03 -20.09 31.45
C HIS A 736 -0.67 -19.06 30.36
N CYS A 737 -1.05 -19.33 29.11
CA CYS A 737 -0.81 -18.44 27.99
C CYS A 737 -1.58 -17.13 28.16
N ARG A 738 -0.89 -15.99 28.05
CA ARG A 738 -1.51 -14.66 28.13
C ARG A 738 -1.80 -14.13 26.75
N LEU A 739 -3.06 -13.84 26.47
CA LEU A 739 -3.52 -13.40 25.16
C LEU A 739 -3.87 -11.91 25.20
N HIS A 740 -3.76 -11.23 24.07
CA HIS A 740 -4.37 -9.91 23.90
C HIS A 740 -5.27 -9.93 22.66
N ILE A 741 -6.56 -9.64 22.84
CA ILE A 741 -7.50 -9.55 21.72
C ILE A 741 -7.53 -8.10 21.24
N ILE A 742 -7.22 -7.88 19.96
CA ILE A 742 -7.27 -6.54 19.35
C ILE A 742 -8.70 -6.00 19.42
N GLY A 743 -8.84 -4.81 20.00
CA GLY A 743 -10.13 -4.18 20.29
C GLY A 743 -10.73 -4.58 21.64
N GLY A 744 -10.08 -5.45 22.41
CA GLY A 744 -10.53 -5.87 23.74
C GLY A 744 -11.37 -7.14 23.75
N VAL A 745 -11.29 -7.89 24.85
CA VAL A 745 -12.05 -9.13 25.08
C VAL A 745 -13.54 -8.87 25.33
N GLU A 746 -13.84 -7.69 25.88
CA GLU A 746 -15.22 -7.20 26.03
C GLU A 746 -15.83 -7.11 24.64
N ASN A 747 -15.21 -6.32 23.74
CA ASN A 747 -15.64 -6.09 22.35
C ASN A 747 -15.54 -7.30 21.40
N PHE A 748 -15.19 -8.48 21.92
CA PHE A 748 -15.24 -9.73 21.17
C PHE A 748 -16.63 -10.39 21.25
N GLY A 749 -17.42 -10.05 22.27
CA GLY A 749 -18.77 -10.56 22.46
C GLY A 749 -18.82 -11.94 23.09
N LEU A 750 -17.86 -12.29 23.97
CA LEU A 750 -17.87 -13.56 24.70
C LEU A 750 -19.13 -13.71 25.57
N LYS A 751 -19.60 -12.63 26.22
CA LYS A 751 -20.88 -12.60 26.94
C LYS A 751 -22.05 -13.02 26.04
N ARG A 752 -22.05 -12.54 24.80
CA ARG A 752 -23.08 -12.84 23.80
C ARG A 752 -23.02 -14.29 23.32
N ILE A 753 -21.82 -14.86 23.19
CA ILE A 753 -21.63 -16.29 22.89
C ILE A 753 -22.19 -17.16 24.03
N MET A 754 -21.95 -16.77 25.29
CA MET A 754 -22.52 -17.45 26.46
C MET A 754 -24.06 -17.37 26.47
N ASP A 755 -24.63 -16.21 26.17
CA ASP A 755 -26.09 -16.02 26.09
C ASP A 755 -26.73 -16.86 24.96
N ILE A 756 -26.07 -16.98 23.80
CA ILE A 756 -26.51 -17.87 22.71
C ILE A 756 -26.47 -19.34 23.16
N TRP A 757 -25.43 -19.74 23.90
CA TRP A 757 -25.33 -21.09 24.45
C TRP A 757 -26.45 -21.37 25.46
N VAL A 758 -26.76 -20.43 26.36
CA VAL A 758 -27.89 -20.55 27.30
C VAL A 758 -29.22 -20.68 26.54
N LEU A 759 -29.41 -19.94 25.45
CA LEU A 759 -30.58 -20.06 24.58
C LEU A 759 -30.68 -21.43 23.89
N MET A 760 -29.56 -22.11 23.66
CA MET A 760 -29.52 -23.46 23.06
C MET A 760 -29.92 -24.55 24.06
N GLN A 761 -29.73 -24.35 25.37
CA GLN A 761 -30.06 -25.33 26.41
C GLN A 761 -31.57 -25.50 26.60
N PRO A 762 -32.06 -26.67 27.06
CA PRO A 762 -33.49 -26.92 27.27
C PRO A 762 -34.12 -26.00 28.33
N GLU A 763 -35.41 -25.66 28.17
CA GLU A 763 -36.14 -24.68 29.01
C GLU A 763 -36.18 -25.05 30.50
N ASN A 764 -36.15 -26.35 30.82
CA ASN A 764 -36.11 -26.86 32.19
C ASN A 764 -34.83 -26.45 32.94
N ASN A 765 -33.69 -26.32 32.24
CA ASN A 765 -32.42 -25.90 32.83
C ASN A 765 -32.37 -24.38 33.02
N ARG A 766 -33.07 -23.60 32.17
CA ARG A 766 -33.13 -22.13 32.29
C ARG A 766 -34.00 -21.67 33.48
N SER A 767 -35.06 -22.43 33.77
CA SER A 767 -36.05 -22.11 34.81
C SER A 767 -35.60 -22.43 36.24
N ARG A 768 -34.52 -23.22 36.41
CA ARG A 768 -34.01 -23.67 37.72
C ARG A 768 -33.12 -22.66 38.47
N GLY A 769 -32.88 -21.47 37.90
CA GLY A 769 -32.50 -20.29 38.69
C GLY A 769 -31.12 -19.69 38.46
N GLU A 770 -30.19 -20.34 37.76
CA GLU A 770 -28.81 -19.83 37.66
C GLU A 770 -28.50 -19.09 36.35
N TRP A 771 -29.15 -19.42 35.22
CA TRP A 771 -28.68 -18.98 33.89
C TRP A 771 -29.67 -18.00 33.24
N ARG A 772 -29.48 -16.70 33.48
CA ARG A 772 -30.26 -15.62 32.85
C ARG A 772 -29.52 -15.02 31.66
N ILE A 773 -30.18 -14.95 30.51
CA ILE A 773 -29.68 -14.29 29.30
C ILE A 773 -29.58 -12.79 29.56
N LYS A 774 -28.38 -12.20 29.46
CA LYS A 774 -28.14 -10.78 29.76
C LYS A 774 -28.48 -9.87 28.57
N ASP A 775 -28.07 -10.27 27.37
CA ASP A 775 -28.30 -9.55 26.11
C ASP A 775 -29.80 -9.37 25.84
N SER A 776 -30.24 -8.12 25.74
CA SER A 776 -31.65 -7.72 25.56
C SER A 776 -32.22 -8.24 24.24
N PHE A 777 -31.40 -8.31 23.20
CA PHE A 777 -31.78 -8.78 21.86
C PHE A 777 -31.95 -10.30 21.82
N ILE A 778 -30.99 -11.06 22.36
CA ILE A 778 -31.07 -12.54 22.44
C ILE A 778 -32.24 -12.94 23.32
N ARG A 779 -32.48 -12.24 24.44
CA ARG A 779 -33.60 -12.51 25.34
C ARG A 779 -34.95 -12.44 24.64
N ARG A 780 -35.13 -11.61 23.61
CA ARG A 780 -36.41 -11.56 22.85
C ARG A 780 -36.75 -12.90 22.21
N PHE A 781 -35.75 -13.69 21.80
CA PHE A 781 -35.97 -15.00 21.19
C PHE A 781 -36.41 -16.08 22.19
N THR A 782 -36.43 -15.81 23.50
CA THR A 782 -37.06 -16.71 24.48
C THR A 782 -38.58 -16.70 24.41
N GLN A 783 -39.18 -15.73 23.72
CA GLN A 783 -40.62 -15.70 23.50
C GLN A 783 -41.03 -16.87 22.58
N HIS A 784 -42.10 -17.57 22.97
CA HIS A 784 -42.59 -18.75 22.25
C HIS A 784 -42.95 -18.45 20.77
N SER A 785 -43.29 -17.20 20.46
CA SER A 785 -43.58 -16.73 19.09
C SER A 785 -42.36 -16.63 18.17
N LEU A 786 -41.15 -16.53 18.73
CA LEU A 786 -39.91 -16.28 17.98
C LEU A 786 -39.03 -17.52 17.82
N GLY A 787 -39.38 -18.65 18.46
CA GLY A 787 -38.80 -19.97 18.16
C GLY A 787 -37.43 -20.27 18.79
N GLY A 788 -37.02 -19.57 19.86
CA GLY A 788 -35.81 -19.91 20.61
C GLY A 788 -34.52 -19.83 19.78
N TYR A 789 -33.62 -20.79 20.03
CA TYR A 789 -32.34 -20.92 19.31
C TYR A 789 -32.53 -21.06 17.79
N PHE A 790 -33.46 -21.92 17.34
CA PHE A 790 -33.75 -22.10 15.92
C PHE A 790 -34.32 -20.83 15.28
N GLY A 791 -35.10 -20.08 16.04
CA GLY A 791 -35.58 -18.74 15.70
C GLY A 791 -34.45 -17.75 15.43
N LEU A 792 -33.48 -17.67 16.34
CA LEU A 792 -32.30 -16.83 16.22
C LEU A 792 -31.43 -17.25 15.02
N LYS A 793 -31.23 -18.56 14.82
CA LYS A 793 -30.51 -19.10 13.65
C LYS A 793 -31.22 -18.77 12.33
N SER A 794 -32.55 -18.86 12.31
CA SER A 794 -33.39 -18.46 11.17
C SER A 794 -33.29 -16.96 10.90
N TYR A 795 -33.31 -16.13 11.94
CA TYR A 795 -33.11 -14.68 11.84
C TYR A 795 -31.74 -14.38 11.22
N ALA A 796 -30.65 -14.92 11.78
CA ALA A 796 -29.28 -14.68 11.31
C ALA A 796 -29.12 -15.04 9.82
N LYS A 797 -29.67 -16.19 9.40
CA LYS A 797 -29.66 -16.63 8.00
C LYS A 797 -30.50 -15.75 7.08
N LYS A 798 -31.66 -15.27 7.53
CA LYS A 798 -32.55 -14.38 6.75
C LYS A 798 -31.99 -12.97 6.62
N THR A 799 -31.30 -12.46 7.63
CA THR A 799 -30.62 -11.16 7.58
C THR A 799 -29.22 -11.25 6.95
N GLU A 800 -28.67 -12.46 6.80
CA GLU A 800 -27.28 -12.75 6.41
C GLU A 800 -26.27 -12.02 7.32
N ASP A 801 -26.56 -12.04 8.63
CA ASP A 801 -25.69 -11.48 9.66
C ASP A 801 -24.51 -12.43 9.91
N ARG A 802 -23.41 -12.20 9.17
CA ARG A 802 -22.20 -13.04 9.22
C ARG A 802 -21.56 -13.10 10.62
N GLU A 803 -21.70 -12.04 11.41
CA GLU A 803 -21.12 -12.01 12.75
C GLU A 803 -21.91 -12.92 13.69
N LEU A 804 -23.25 -12.80 13.67
CA LEU A 804 -24.13 -13.65 14.46
C LEU A 804 -24.06 -15.11 14.00
N GLU A 805 -24.00 -15.37 12.69
CA GLU A 805 -23.76 -16.72 12.13
C GLU A 805 -22.44 -17.30 12.65
N GLY A 806 -21.37 -16.51 12.70
CA GLY A 806 -20.08 -16.91 13.26
C GLY A 806 -20.18 -17.32 14.73
N LYS A 807 -20.86 -16.51 15.56
CA LYS A 807 -21.09 -16.82 16.98
C LYS A 807 -21.95 -18.08 17.18
N LEU A 808 -22.98 -18.27 16.35
CA LEU A 808 -23.80 -19.49 16.35
C LEU A 808 -22.96 -20.72 15.99
N SER A 809 -22.09 -20.63 14.97
CA SER A 809 -21.18 -21.72 14.61
C SER A 809 -20.16 -22.05 15.71
N MET A 810 -19.66 -21.06 16.45
CA MET A 810 -18.79 -21.31 17.63
C MET A 810 -19.53 -22.14 18.68
N VAL A 811 -20.77 -21.74 19.02
CA VAL A 811 -21.59 -22.44 20.02
C VAL A 811 -21.92 -23.86 19.57
N GLU A 812 -22.23 -24.07 18.28
CA GLU A 812 -22.48 -25.41 17.72
C GLU A 812 -21.22 -26.30 17.73
N LYS A 813 -20.04 -25.72 17.45
CA LYS A 813 -18.77 -26.44 17.38
C LYS A 813 -18.27 -26.89 18.76
N TYR A 814 -18.28 -26.00 19.75
CA TYR A 814 -17.71 -26.27 21.07
C TYR A 814 -18.73 -26.71 22.12
N ASN A 815 -20.02 -26.44 21.88
CA ASN A 815 -21.18 -26.88 22.67
C ASN A 815 -20.93 -26.90 24.20
N SER A 816 -20.68 -28.06 24.80
CA SER A 816 -20.52 -28.22 26.25
C SER A 816 -19.31 -27.48 26.84
N ARG A 817 -18.29 -27.18 26.02
CA ARG A 817 -17.08 -26.47 26.45
C ARG A 817 -17.24 -24.95 26.48
N ILE A 818 -18.32 -24.37 25.94
CA ILE A 818 -18.47 -22.91 25.84
C ILE A 818 -18.34 -22.20 27.21
N PRO A 819 -18.99 -22.63 28.30
CA PRO A 819 -18.85 -21.97 29.59
C PRO A 819 -17.40 -21.93 30.10
N GLU A 820 -16.73 -23.09 30.06
CA GLU A 820 -15.32 -23.27 30.43
C GLU A 820 -14.40 -22.38 29.58
N LEU A 821 -14.58 -22.38 28.26
CA LEU A 821 -13.76 -21.61 27.34
C LEU A 821 -13.93 -20.10 27.52
N VAL A 822 -15.17 -19.62 27.74
CA VAL A 822 -15.43 -18.19 27.97
C VAL A 822 -14.75 -17.73 29.26
N GLU A 823 -14.87 -18.49 30.35
CA GLU A 823 -14.22 -18.16 31.63
C GLU A 823 -12.70 -18.19 31.49
N ARG A 824 -12.13 -19.21 30.84
CA ARG A 824 -10.71 -19.31 30.57
C ARG A 824 -10.20 -18.13 29.76
N LEU A 825 -10.86 -17.77 28.67
CA LEU A 825 -10.44 -16.66 27.82
C LEU A 825 -10.47 -15.32 28.56
N TYR A 826 -11.46 -15.09 29.43
CA TYR A 826 -11.44 -13.92 30.31
C TYR A 826 -10.26 -13.93 31.29
N GLY A 827 -9.93 -15.08 31.88
CA GLY A 827 -8.81 -15.23 32.81
C GLY A 827 -7.42 -15.12 32.16
N CYS A 828 -7.30 -15.49 30.88
CA CYS A 828 -6.05 -15.47 30.13
C CYS A 828 -5.82 -14.18 29.33
N THR A 829 -6.80 -13.27 29.22
CA THR A 829 -6.66 -12.08 28.37
C THR A 829 -6.13 -10.86 29.13
N GLU A 830 -5.07 -10.26 28.59
CA GLU A 830 -4.42 -9.05 29.06
C GLU A 830 -4.97 -7.80 28.33
N ARG A 831 -5.06 -6.69 29.07
CA ARG A 831 -5.51 -5.39 28.51
C ARG A 831 -4.46 -4.75 27.62
N GLU A 832 -3.18 -4.90 27.96
CA GLU A 832 -2.08 -4.29 27.22
C GLU A 832 -1.37 -5.32 26.34
N ALA A 833 -1.24 -4.99 25.05
CA ALA A 833 -0.59 -5.84 24.07
C ALA A 833 0.87 -6.18 24.43
N GLN A 834 1.57 -5.28 25.15
CA GLN A 834 2.98 -5.44 25.53
C GLN A 834 3.22 -6.56 26.55
N HIS A 835 2.20 -6.93 27.33
CA HIS A 835 2.30 -7.96 28.37
C HIS A 835 1.86 -9.34 27.91
N ALA A 836 1.12 -9.42 26.80
CA ALA A 836 0.63 -10.66 26.23
C ALA A 836 1.73 -11.47 25.55
N ASP A 837 1.58 -12.78 25.58
CA ASP A 837 2.43 -13.73 24.88
C ASP A 837 2.08 -13.76 23.38
N PHE A 838 0.78 -13.65 23.05
CA PHE A 838 0.25 -13.55 21.69
C PHE A 838 -0.84 -12.50 21.56
N ILE A 839 -0.83 -11.78 20.44
CA ILE A 839 -1.86 -10.81 20.06
C ILE A 839 -2.77 -11.46 19.01
N LEU A 840 -4.07 -11.52 19.25
CA LEU A 840 -5.04 -12.15 18.35
C LEU A 840 -6.03 -11.12 17.84
N GLY A 841 -6.38 -11.17 16.56
CA GLY A 841 -7.44 -10.31 16.05
C GLY A 841 -7.72 -10.48 14.57
N THR A 842 -8.76 -9.79 14.11
CA THR A 842 -9.06 -9.77 12.69
C THR A 842 -8.22 -8.72 11.96
N VAL A 843 -7.99 -8.93 10.66
CA VAL A 843 -7.30 -7.96 9.80
C VAL A 843 -7.98 -6.59 9.80
N HIS A 844 -9.30 -6.56 9.91
CA HIS A 844 -10.06 -5.31 9.99
C HIS A 844 -9.69 -4.50 11.24
N LYS A 845 -9.60 -5.16 12.40
CA LYS A 845 -9.24 -4.51 13.67
C LYS A 845 -7.73 -4.20 13.76
N SER A 846 -6.89 -4.92 13.02
CA SER A 846 -5.44 -4.67 13.01
C SER A 846 -5.00 -3.54 12.07
N LYS A 847 -5.90 -3.00 11.23
CA LYS A 847 -5.60 -1.89 10.34
C LYS A 847 -5.17 -0.65 11.14
N GLY A 848 -3.99 -0.13 10.82
CA GLY A 848 -3.35 0.97 11.55
C GLY A 848 -2.35 0.50 12.61
N LEU A 849 -2.39 -0.77 13.01
CA LEU A 849 -1.40 -1.40 13.88
C LEU A 849 -0.28 -2.05 13.05
N GLU A 850 0.82 -2.37 13.72
CA GLU A 850 2.01 -3.00 13.15
C GLU A 850 2.66 -3.92 14.20
N PHE A 851 3.22 -5.05 13.77
CA PHE A 851 3.77 -6.07 14.68
C PHE A 851 5.13 -6.57 14.18
N ASP A 852 6.00 -6.97 15.09
CA ASP A 852 7.32 -7.52 14.74
C ASP A 852 7.15 -8.81 13.92
N THR A 853 6.37 -9.75 14.46
CA THR A 853 6.03 -11.02 13.81
C THR A 853 4.53 -11.11 13.56
N VAL A 854 4.14 -11.39 12.31
CA VAL A 854 2.75 -11.67 11.94
C VAL A 854 2.60 -13.10 11.48
N VAL A 855 1.58 -13.77 11.98
CA VAL A 855 1.15 -15.11 11.60
C VAL A 855 -0.23 -14.99 10.95
N ILE A 856 -0.35 -15.46 9.71
CA ILE A 856 -1.61 -15.39 8.96
C ILE A 856 -2.32 -16.74 9.06
N THR A 857 -3.62 -16.75 9.36
CA THR A 857 -4.45 -17.97 9.36
C THR A 857 -4.95 -18.36 7.97
N ASP A 858 -5.45 -19.59 7.83
CA ASP A 858 -5.89 -20.16 6.54
C ASP A 858 -7.34 -19.81 6.11
N ASP A 859 -7.98 -18.81 6.74
CA ASP A 859 -9.40 -18.45 6.53
C ASP A 859 -9.64 -17.37 5.46
N PHE A 860 -8.62 -17.05 4.66
CA PHE A 860 -8.68 -16.11 3.52
C PHE A 860 -9.09 -16.81 2.21
N ALA A 861 -9.34 -16.02 1.16
CA ALA A 861 -9.63 -16.53 -0.18
C ALA A 861 -8.50 -17.47 -0.67
N LYS A 862 -8.88 -18.69 -1.09
CA LYS A 862 -7.94 -19.78 -1.37
C LYS A 862 -7.61 -19.93 -2.86
N VAL A 863 -6.33 -20.07 -3.16
CA VAL A 863 -5.81 -20.63 -4.41
C VAL A 863 -5.59 -22.14 -4.19
N PRO A 864 -6.31 -23.00 -4.93
CA PRO A 864 -6.47 -24.40 -4.58
C PRO A 864 -5.17 -25.22 -4.66
N CYS A 865 -4.29 -24.93 -5.61
CA CYS A 865 -3.02 -25.62 -5.79
C CYS A 865 -1.96 -24.72 -6.45
N ALA A 866 -0.73 -25.24 -6.56
CA ALA A 866 0.39 -24.54 -7.18
C ALA A 866 0.22 -24.39 -8.69
N ALA A 867 0.91 -23.41 -9.27
CA ALA A 867 0.76 -23.00 -10.67
C ALA A 867 1.06 -24.08 -11.70
N HIS A 868 2.02 -24.97 -11.42
CA HIS A 868 2.35 -26.11 -12.30
C HIS A 868 1.23 -27.16 -12.36
N ASN A 869 0.29 -27.12 -11.42
CA ASN A 869 -0.86 -28.00 -11.36
C ASN A 869 -2.16 -27.29 -11.80
N LEU A 870 -2.26 -25.98 -11.57
CA LEU A 870 -3.35 -25.16 -12.09
C LEU A 870 -2.88 -23.73 -12.41
N PRO A 871 -2.66 -23.39 -13.69
CA PRO A 871 -2.04 -22.12 -14.08
C PRO A 871 -2.99 -20.91 -14.05
N ARG A 872 -4.26 -21.09 -13.65
CA ARG A 872 -5.26 -20.01 -13.66
C ARG A 872 -5.90 -19.80 -12.29
N LEU A 873 -5.88 -18.55 -11.84
CA LEU A 873 -6.73 -18.07 -10.75
C LEU A 873 -8.20 -18.13 -11.18
N SER A 874 -9.08 -18.56 -10.28
CA SER A 874 -10.52 -18.40 -10.48
C SER A 874 -10.87 -16.91 -10.48
N SER A 875 -11.66 -16.49 -11.46
CA SER A 875 -11.93 -15.08 -11.74
C SER A 875 -12.94 -14.42 -10.79
N ASP A 876 -13.50 -15.18 -9.84
CA ASP A 876 -14.70 -14.77 -9.10
C ASP A 876 -14.42 -14.28 -7.67
N ILE A 877 -13.15 -14.13 -7.28
CA ILE A 877 -12.79 -13.61 -5.95
C ILE A 877 -12.86 -12.07 -5.95
N PRO A 878 -13.67 -11.45 -5.08
CA PRO A 878 -13.74 -9.99 -4.98
C PRO A 878 -12.40 -9.36 -4.62
N ASP A 879 -12.15 -8.18 -5.19
CA ASP A 879 -10.93 -7.39 -4.96
C ASP A 879 -10.62 -7.11 -3.48
N ASP A 880 -11.66 -6.99 -2.65
CA ASP A 880 -11.55 -6.73 -1.21
C ASP A 880 -10.91 -7.89 -0.45
N GLU A 881 -11.12 -9.13 -0.90
CA GLU A 881 -10.51 -10.31 -0.26
C GLU A 881 -8.99 -10.32 -0.50
N TRP A 882 -8.54 -9.85 -1.67
CA TRP A 882 -7.11 -9.66 -1.94
C TRP A 882 -6.52 -8.48 -1.17
N ASN A 883 -7.29 -7.40 -1.01
CA ASN A 883 -6.90 -6.26 -0.16
C ASN A 883 -6.72 -6.72 1.30
N LEU A 884 -7.61 -7.56 1.82
CA LEU A 884 -7.47 -8.11 3.17
C LEU A 884 -6.18 -8.93 3.35
N LEU A 885 -5.86 -9.81 2.40
CA LEU A 885 -4.61 -10.58 2.45
C LEU A 885 -3.38 -9.66 2.36
N TYR A 886 -3.40 -8.67 1.47
CA TYR A 886 -2.33 -7.67 1.35
C TYR A 886 -2.15 -6.85 2.64
N VAL A 887 -3.26 -6.41 3.25
CA VAL A 887 -3.23 -5.70 4.54
C VAL A 887 -2.63 -6.59 5.62
N ALA A 888 -2.99 -7.88 5.69
CA ALA A 888 -2.47 -8.83 6.68
C ALA A 888 -0.94 -9.00 6.56
N VAL A 889 -0.45 -9.28 5.35
CA VAL A 889 0.99 -9.46 5.04
C VAL A 889 1.79 -8.21 5.41
N THR A 890 1.27 -7.03 5.08
CA THR A 890 1.98 -5.77 5.28
C THR A 890 1.91 -5.23 6.71
N ARG A 891 1.30 -5.94 7.67
CA ARG A 891 1.37 -5.60 9.10
C ARG A 891 2.69 -6.02 9.75
N ALA A 892 3.41 -6.96 9.16
CA ALA A 892 4.69 -7.45 9.67
C ALA A 892 5.80 -6.41 9.50
N LYS A 893 6.67 -6.27 10.49
CA LYS A 893 7.90 -5.46 10.42
C LYS A 893 9.11 -6.31 10.06
N SER A 894 9.35 -7.39 10.80
CA SER A 894 10.57 -8.21 10.67
C SER A 894 10.29 -9.65 10.24
N SER A 895 9.21 -10.28 10.72
CA SER A 895 8.91 -11.67 10.39
C SER A 895 7.46 -11.90 9.97
N LEU A 896 7.27 -12.71 8.93
CA LEU A 896 5.96 -13.13 8.44
C LEU A 896 5.92 -14.66 8.34
N VAL A 897 4.98 -15.28 9.04
CA VAL A 897 4.66 -16.70 8.86
C VAL A 897 3.53 -16.81 7.84
N ILE A 898 3.87 -17.36 6.69
CA ILE A 898 2.96 -17.51 5.55
C ILE A 898 2.15 -18.80 5.63
N THR A 899 1.06 -18.84 4.88
CA THR A 899 0.22 -20.02 4.69
C THR A 899 0.53 -20.74 3.39
N LYS A 900 0.09 -22.00 3.26
CA LYS A 900 0.18 -22.75 1.99
C LYS A 900 -0.55 -22.03 0.86
N ASN A 901 -1.62 -21.29 1.19
CA ASN A 901 -2.34 -20.45 0.24
C ASN A 901 -1.45 -19.33 -0.34
N ILE A 902 -0.69 -18.63 0.50
CA ILE A 902 0.27 -17.61 0.04
C ILE A 902 1.36 -18.27 -0.82
N THR A 903 1.88 -19.43 -0.42
CA THR A 903 2.82 -20.19 -1.26
C THR A 903 2.24 -20.49 -2.64
N ASN A 904 0.99 -20.96 -2.72
CA ASN A 904 0.33 -21.20 -4.01
C ASN A 904 0.26 -19.92 -4.86
N ILE A 905 -0.05 -18.76 -4.27
CA ILE A 905 -0.03 -17.47 -4.97
C ILE A 905 1.38 -17.14 -5.49
N LEU A 906 2.42 -17.37 -4.69
CA LEU A 906 3.81 -17.15 -5.09
C LEU A 906 4.23 -18.04 -6.28
N THR A 907 3.73 -19.28 -6.35
CA THR A 907 4.02 -20.16 -7.49
C THR A 907 3.47 -19.63 -8.82
N LEU A 908 2.38 -18.85 -8.81
CA LEU A 908 1.84 -18.18 -10.01
C LEU A 908 2.77 -17.06 -10.52
N ALA A 909 3.70 -16.60 -9.68
CA ALA A 909 4.78 -15.71 -10.04
C ALA A 909 6.11 -16.43 -10.34
N GLY A 910 6.09 -17.77 -10.45
CA GLY A 910 7.28 -18.59 -10.66
C GLY A 910 8.17 -18.73 -9.41
N GLU A 911 7.69 -18.35 -8.23
CA GLU A 911 8.45 -18.46 -6.99
C GLU A 911 8.13 -19.76 -6.23
N TYR A 912 9.17 -20.56 -6.00
CA TYR A 912 9.09 -21.86 -5.33
C TYR A 912 10.07 -21.97 -4.14
N PHE A 913 10.73 -20.87 -3.76
CA PHE A 913 11.79 -20.79 -2.75
C PHE A 913 12.93 -21.76 -3.05
N LEU A 914 13.37 -21.77 -4.31
CA LEU A 914 14.47 -22.63 -4.77
C LEU A 914 15.80 -21.90 -4.60
N ARG A 915 16.81 -22.65 -4.18
CA ARG A 915 18.18 -22.22 -3.99
C ARG A 915 19.12 -23.12 -4.77
N THR A 916 20.16 -22.52 -5.33
CA THR A 916 21.17 -23.27 -6.09
C THR A 916 22.33 -23.65 -5.19
N GLU A 917 22.70 -24.92 -5.21
CA GLU A 917 23.89 -25.44 -4.53
C GLU A 917 24.76 -26.21 -5.51
N LEU A 918 26.06 -26.31 -5.23
CA LEU A 918 26.96 -27.16 -6.00
C LEU A 918 26.59 -28.62 -5.75
N THR A 919 26.40 -29.41 -6.81
CA THR A 919 26.06 -30.84 -6.66
C THR A 919 27.09 -31.58 -5.80
N SER A 920 28.37 -31.20 -5.91
CA SER A 920 29.46 -31.75 -5.10
C SER A 920 29.27 -31.56 -3.59
N ALA A 921 28.57 -30.51 -3.16
CA ALA A 921 28.30 -30.24 -1.75
C ALA A 921 27.18 -31.14 -1.17
N LEU A 922 26.31 -31.68 -2.03
CA LEU A 922 25.19 -32.55 -1.63
C LEU A 922 25.56 -34.04 -1.62
N LEU A 923 26.69 -34.43 -2.22
CA LEU A 923 27.13 -35.81 -2.32
C LEU A 923 27.78 -36.26 -0.99
N THR A 924 26.98 -36.66 -0.01
CA THR A 924 27.47 -37.35 1.20
C THR A 924 27.44 -38.88 1.04
N LYS A 925 28.61 -39.53 1.19
CA LYS A 925 28.79 -41.00 1.29
C LYS A 925 28.16 -41.86 0.16
N GLY A 926 28.46 -41.54 -1.11
CA GLY A 926 28.43 -42.52 -2.20
C GLY A 926 27.08 -42.90 -2.81
N GLN A 927 25.96 -42.29 -2.40
CA GLN A 927 24.65 -42.45 -3.08
C GLN A 927 24.13 -41.11 -3.61
N PRO A 928 23.57 -41.07 -4.84
CA PRO A 928 23.00 -39.85 -5.40
C PRO A 928 21.71 -39.46 -4.64
N PRO A 929 21.56 -38.19 -4.23
CA PRO A 929 20.40 -37.75 -3.45
C PRO A 929 19.11 -37.91 -4.26
N CYS A 930 18.06 -38.43 -3.61
CA CYS A 930 16.73 -38.56 -4.19
C CYS A 930 16.03 -37.20 -4.29
N CYS A 931 15.12 -37.06 -5.25
CA CYS A 931 14.23 -35.92 -5.34
C CYS A 931 13.33 -35.81 -4.09
N SER A 932 13.21 -34.61 -3.54
CA SER A 932 12.37 -34.29 -2.37
C SER A 932 10.88 -34.15 -2.70
N VAL A 933 10.50 -34.11 -3.98
CA VAL A 933 9.10 -34.00 -4.40
C VAL A 933 8.38 -35.30 -4.12
N ARG A 934 7.19 -35.22 -3.50
CA ARG A 934 6.35 -36.40 -3.20
C ARG A 934 6.03 -37.14 -4.49
N GLU A 935 6.01 -38.47 -4.45
CA GLU A 935 5.70 -39.35 -5.60
C GLU A 935 6.75 -39.32 -6.73
N CYS A 936 7.83 -38.52 -6.58
CA CYS A 936 8.97 -38.52 -7.49
C CYS A 936 10.03 -39.52 -7.05
N HIS A 937 10.42 -40.42 -7.96
CA HIS A 937 11.44 -41.44 -7.72
C HIS A 937 12.78 -41.12 -8.42
N ASN A 938 12.91 -39.91 -8.97
CA ASN A 938 14.11 -39.49 -9.68
C ASN A 938 15.26 -39.18 -8.71
N HIS A 939 16.49 -39.37 -9.19
CA HIS A 939 17.70 -39.02 -8.46
C HIS A 939 18.41 -37.82 -9.09
N ILE A 940 19.24 -37.16 -8.30
CA ILE A 940 20.10 -36.07 -8.77
C ILE A 940 21.42 -36.66 -9.23
N MET A 941 21.77 -36.40 -10.48
CA MET A 941 22.94 -37.02 -11.08
C MET A 941 24.23 -36.32 -10.63
N PRO A 942 25.29 -37.06 -10.24
CA PRO A 942 26.55 -36.47 -9.76
C PRO A 942 27.30 -35.62 -10.81
N ASP A 943 27.03 -35.83 -12.09
CA ASP A 943 27.65 -35.15 -13.23
C ASP A 943 27.04 -33.77 -13.51
N TRP A 944 25.96 -33.37 -12.84
CA TRP A 944 25.38 -32.04 -12.98
C TRP A 944 26.22 -31.00 -12.23
N PRO A 945 26.47 -29.80 -12.80
CA PRO A 945 27.23 -28.74 -12.14
C PRO A 945 26.53 -28.22 -10.87
N LEU A 946 25.20 -28.17 -10.91
CA LEU A 946 24.37 -27.56 -9.90
C LEU A 946 23.20 -28.48 -9.54
N ALA A 947 22.72 -28.33 -8.31
CA ALA A 947 21.47 -28.88 -7.85
C ALA A 947 20.55 -27.76 -7.36
N MET A 948 19.25 -27.91 -7.61
CA MET A 948 18.22 -27.01 -7.09
C MET A 948 17.62 -27.60 -5.83
N CYS A 949 17.73 -26.86 -4.73
CA CYS A 949 17.19 -27.23 -3.44
C CYS A 949 16.01 -26.33 -3.10
N LYS A 950 14.85 -26.94 -2.84
CA LYS A 950 13.72 -26.23 -2.24
C LYS A 950 14.04 -25.96 -0.78
N LEU A 951 13.91 -24.71 -0.36
CA LEU A 951 14.13 -24.35 1.02
C LEU A 951 12.97 -24.84 1.90
N PRO A 952 13.25 -25.23 3.16
CA PRO A 952 12.22 -25.63 4.09
C PRO A 952 11.28 -24.45 4.38
N LEU A 953 9.98 -24.75 4.41
CA LEU A 953 8.93 -23.80 4.76
C LEU A 953 8.09 -24.38 5.89
N GLN A 954 7.79 -23.56 6.88
CA GLN A 954 6.90 -23.96 7.97
C GLN A 954 5.62 -23.14 7.90
N TYR A 955 4.49 -23.85 7.99
CA TYR A 955 3.15 -23.30 8.09
C TYR A 955 2.62 -23.54 9.51
N MET A 956 1.50 -22.89 9.87
CA MET A 956 0.88 -23.10 11.19
C MET A 956 0.55 -24.57 11.51
N ASP A 957 0.08 -25.32 10.51
CA ASP A 957 -0.46 -26.67 10.70
C ASP A 957 0.35 -27.77 9.99
N SER A 958 1.36 -27.39 9.21
CA SER A 958 2.17 -28.33 8.43
C SER A 958 3.56 -27.77 8.18
N ALA A 959 4.50 -28.65 7.87
CA ALA A 959 5.84 -28.28 7.44
C ALA A 959 6.14 -28.90 6.07
N ASP A 960 6.96 -28.20 5.31
CA ASP A 960 7.55 -28.61 4.05
C ASP A 960 9.06 -28.64 4.28
N ASP A 961 9.60 -29.84 4.49
CA ASP A 961 11.01 -30.02 4.87
C ASP A 961 11.99 -29.57 3.76
N GLY A 962 11.46 -29.29 2.56
CA GLY A 962 12.26 -28.93 1.40
C GLY A 962 13.19 -30.07 0.98
N GLY A 963 14.32 -29.70 0.38
CA GLY A 963 15.33 -30.64 -0.07
C GLY A 963 15.62 -30.53 -1.57
N PRO A 964 16.50 -31.41 -2.07
CA PRO A 964 17.04 -31.26 -3.41
C PRO A 964 16.03 -31.82 -4.44
N MET A 965 16.00 -31.27 -5.65
CA MET A 965 15.02 -31.61 -6.70
C MET A 965 15.71 -32.13 -7.97
N CYS A 966 15.11 -33.14 -8.60
CA CYS A 966 15.56 -33.62 -9.90
C CYS A 966 15.27 -32.62 -11.03
N GLY A 967 15.97 -32.77 -12.15
CA GLY A 967 15.83 -31.91 -13.32
C GLY A 967 14.40 -31.83 -13.88
N ALA A 968 13.66 -32.95 -13.92
CA ALA A 968 12.26 -32.97 -14.39
C ALA A 968 11.34 -32.14 -13.48
N CYS A 969 11.48 -32.26 -12.16
CA CYS A 969 10.70 -31.48 -11.19
C CYS A 969 11.01 -29.98 -11.24
N VAL A 970 12.27 -29.62 -11.54
CA VAL A 970 12.70 -28.24 -11.76
C VAL A 970 12.08 -27.70 -13.05
N LEU A 971 12.16 -28.46 -14.14
CA LEU A 971 11.60 -28.12 -15.45
C LEU A 971 10.09 -27.86 -15.37
N GLN A 972 9.34 -28.71 -14.67
CA GLN A 972 7.90 -28.56 -14.47
C GLN A 972 7.51 -27.28 -13.71
N ARG A 973 8.40 -26.75 -12.84
CA ARG A 973 8.11 -25.60 -11.97
C ARG A 973 8.63 -24.28 -12.53
N ILE A 974 9.92 -24.23 -12.88
CA ILE A 974 10.65 -23.02 -13.30
C ILE A 974 11.19 -23.11 -14.74
N GLY A 975 10.66 -24.04 -15.53
CA GLY A 975 10.83 -24.11 -16.99
C GLY A 975 12.30 -24.11 -17.44
N PRO A 976 12.70 -23.17 -18.32
CA PRO A 976 14.01 -23.13 -18.96
C PRO A 976 15.18 -23.01 -17.98
N THR A 977 14.94 -22.64 -16.72
CA THR A 977 15.98 -22.61 -15.68
C THR A 977 16.60 -23.99 -15.44
N ALA A 978 15.86 -25.07 -15.73
CA ALA A 978 16.38 -26.44 -15.63
C ALA A 978 17.59 -26.69 -16.54
N SER A 979 17.73 -25.93 -17.65
CA SER A 979 18.89 -26.03 -18.57
C SER A 979 20.24 -25.67 -17.94
N LEU A 980 20.22 -24.95 -16.81
CA LEU A 980 21.41 -24.68 -16.00
C LEU A 980 21.94 -25.94 -15.30
N LEU A 981 21.07 -26.93 -15.06
CA LEU A 981 21.40 -28.17 -14.36
C LEU A 981 21.87 -29.25 -15.34
N ALA A 982 21.17 -29.44 -16.44
CA ALA A 982 21.47 -30.49 -17.42
C ALA A 982 21.01 -30.08 -18.83
N SER A 983 21.43 -30.84 -19.86
CA SER A 983 20.96 -30.59 -21.22
C SER A 983 19.46 -30.90 -21.36
N PRO A 984 18.73 -30.19 -22.24
CA PRO A 984 17.31 -30.47 -22.49
C PRO A 984 17.03 -31.92 -22.88
N GLU A 985 17.98 -32.58 -23.57
CA GLU A 985 17.91 -34.00 -23.94
C GLU A 985 17.88 -34.90 -22.70
N LEU A 986 18.79 -34.69 -21.75
CA LEU A 986 18.84 -35.45 -20.50
C LEU A 986 17.60 -35.21 -19.63
N LEU A 987 17.08 -33.97 -19.61
CA LEU A 987 15.90 -33.62 -18.84
C LEU A 987 14.62 -34.30 -19.36
N LYS A 988 14.51 -34.51 -20.68
CA LYS A 988 13.35 -35.18 -21.31
C LYS A 988 13.28 -36.68 -21.02
N VAL A 989 14.41 -37.32 -20.71
CA VAL A 989 14.47 -38.76 -20.40
C VAL A 989 13.95 -39.04 -18.98
N LEU A 990 13.99 -38.06 -18.09
CA LEU A 990 13.50 -38.20 -16.71
C LEU A 990 11.97 -38.23 -16.70
N PRO A 991 11.34 -39.22 -16.02
CA PRO A 991 9.89 -39.27 -15.91
C PRO A 991 9.35 -38.05 -15.17
N VAL A 992 8.29 -37.46 -15.73
CA VAL A 992 7.59 -36.33 -15.14
C VAL A 992 6.80 -36.81 -13.94
N THR A 993 6.77 -36.00 -12.88
CA THR A 993 6.00 -36.32 -11.66
C THR A 993 4.56 -35.86 -11.84
N GLU A 994 3.62 -36.81 -11.74
CA GLU A 994 2.19 -36.54 -11.63
C GLU A 994 1.85 -36.45 -10.14
N GLU A 995 1.50 -35.25 -9.66
CA GLU A 995 1.15 -35.06 -8.25
C GLU A 995 -0.35 -35.27 -8.04
N HIS A 996 -0.73 -36.15 -7.11
CA HIS A 996 -2.14 -36.28 -6.72
C HIS A 996 -2.63 -35.03 -5.96
N LEU A 997 -3.52 -34.27 -6.62
CA LEU A 997 -4.10 -33.06 -6.04
C LEU A 997 -5.28 -33.36 -5.13
N ASN A 998 -5.14 -33.07 -3.84
CA ASN A 998 -6.29 -32.96 -2.92
C ASN A 998 -7.03 -31.63 -3.16
N LEU A 999 -7.76 -31.55 -4.27
CA LEU A 999 -8.63 -30.41 -4.57
C LEU A 999 -9.89 -30.45 -3.71
N PRO A 1000 -10.45 -29.30 -3.29
CA PRO A 1000 -11.79 -29.26 -2.74
C PRO A 1000 -12.78 -29.91 -3.72
N ILE A 1001 -13.74 -30.69 -3.22
CA ILE A 1001 -14.68 -31.52 -4.01
C ILE A 1001 -15.28 -30.74 -5.21
N ASN A 1002 -15.62 -29.47 -4.99
CA ASN A 1002 -16.21 -28.62 -6.02
C ASN A 1002 -15.24 -28.32 -7.18
N TYR A 1003 -13.96 -28.15 -6.90
CA TYR A 1003 -12.90 -27.96 -7.91
C TYR A 1003 -12.51 -29.29 -8.55
N ALA A 1004 -12.49 -30.39 -7.79
CA ALA A 1004 -12.27 -31.72 -8.33
C ALA A 1004 -13.36 -32.11 -9.34
N LEU A 1005 -14.63 -31.83 -9.03
CA LEU A 1005 -15.78 -31.99 -9.93
C LEU A 1005 -15.66 -31.11 -11.18
N LEU A 1006 -15.20 -29.87 -11.03
CA LEU A 1006 -15.01 -28.96 -12.17
C LEU A 1006 -13.86 -29.41 -13.08
N MET A 1007 -12.77 -29.92 -12.49
CA MET A 1007 -11.65 -30.50 -13.24
C MET A 1007 -12.03 -31.82 -13.92
N ALA A 1008 -12.93 -32.62 -13.35
CA ALA A 1008 -13.43 -33.84 -13.98
C ALA A 1008 -14.37 -33.59 -15.17
N LEU A 1009 -14.80 -32.34 -15.39
CA LEU A 1009 -15.62 -31.91 -16.53
C LEU A 1009 -14.79 -31.37 -17.71
N PHE A 1010 -13.49 -31.13 -17.50
CA PHE A 1010 -12.53 -30.71 -18.53
C PHE A 1010 -11.52 -31.84 -18.77
#